data_AF-A0AAW2HTI0-F1
#
_entry.id   AF-A0AAW2HTI0-F1
#
_cell.length_a   1.000
_cell.length_b   1.000
_cell.length_c   1.000
_cell.angle_alpha   90.00
_cell.angle_beta   90.00
_cell.angle_gamma   90.00
#
_symmetry.space_group_name_H-M   'P 1'
#
loop_
_entity.id
_entity.type
_entity.pdbx_description
1 polymer ?
#
loop_
_entity_poly.entity_id
_entity_poly.type
_entity_poly.pdbx_seq_one_letter_code
_entity_poly.pdbx_strand_id
1 'polypeptide(L)'
;MRVEVLLLTFLIAVNCQDEATVEYSTDEVTVPLKESLVQLQSSRLFGDVQEDRSSESRYGYEGSREELTEQEDLLRGVMPKIVDTDTYGIGTVDDGSYDSLTSRYAPNEPPSHSTTSPYIIPEDRLRKIRSEFMYWFFDKGGPNNDGDRQSDIQWSTPLIHKNFNFQLPFFGFRFNYTRLSLNGYLEFSDPPDQFTYPLTFPTKEWPRKNDPSFIGIFFSKCRIGKMRPDEVDQRQPGVYFRLERDLMTRTDRFGVEVRERLMWDIREGVVGSESFVPKHAVIVTWKNVSFAGGIDIALYRTNTFQLILATDEVYTYAIFNYKDIQWTTHTEAYGDTTGGEGGTPAFVGFNAGNGTRSFEYKPYSQDSVIRDLTGRGWANGFPGRHIFRIDENIMLGTCNKDVAGTHLPLVFAPESGNMLGGTLVNITGPCFEPDMRVRCRFDTEEVIGVVVNRNRAICVQPFLMAEGYIPFEVSVGEGIYNWKGKYFVETPATATEKILFDDNSIHEKEPMEIPISWDSKNFTTDESASLRISIWGYKETTIRPQLMYIDQIEDSVRNSGKFVINTEKFKHRRNKRELLDLQYGFLQINLTNPIRMNTSSFTPVLWSRPIPLAWYFGPQWRTEYGSNWPAVLCDKWIMYDRYLKNFASEVPLCPCTLKHALLDKGTYLPDPTCDIDSNRECFYNRGAVHCVRSGAPSLEGSEQQCCYDKNHFLMLSYDQQWGSRPRRSHNLGFIPWNEANKVPTLSQWFHDMIPFYMCCLFGKMSNLSAARQCDSKGDRRRTAWLISLPMSPPLSATHT
;
A
#
# COMPACT_ATOMS: atom_id res chain seq x y z
N MET A 1 42.69 45.82 38.10
CA MET A 1 43.53 45.16 37.06
C MET A 1 42.90 43.78 36.86
N ARG A 2 41.94 43.61 35.94
CA ARG A 2 42.11 43.36 34.49
C ARG A 2 43.13 42.26 34.21
N VAL A 3 42.66 41.10 33.75
CA VAL A 3 43.09 40.46 32.50
C VAL A 3 41.89 39.74 31.89
N GLU A 4 41.54 40.17 30.68
CA GLU A 4 40.56 39.59 29.76
C GLU A 4 41.11 38.29 29.16
N VAL A 5 40.26 37.28 28.98
CA VAL A 5 40.50 36.18 28.04
C VAL A 5 39.48 36.35 26.91
N LEU A 6 39.95 36.83 25.76
CA LEU A 6 39.21 36.87 24.51
C LEU A 6 38.86 35.43 24.08
N LEU A 7 37.58 35.10 24.02
CA LEU A 7 37.10 34.03 23.15
C LEU A 7 37.06 34.57 21.72
N LEU A 8 37.85 33.95 20.84
CA LEU A 8 37.71 34.07 19.39
C LEU A 8 36.39 33.40 18.95
N THR A 9 35.31 34.17 18.90
CA THR A 9 34.19 33.92 17.99
C THR A 9 34.58 34.47 16.62
N PHE A 10 35.00 33.60 15.71
CA PHE A 10 35.06 33.93 14.29
C PHE A 10 33.62 34.08 13.78
N LEU A 11 33.21 35.34 13.60
CA LEU A 11 32.04 35.74 12.83
C LEU A 11 32.28 35.35 11.36
N ILE A 12 31.74 34.21 10.95
CA ILE A 12 31.53 33.91 9.54
C ILE A 12 30.22 34.60 9.14
N ALA A 13 30.32 35.88 8.80
CA ALA A 13 29.31 36.57 8.01
C ALA A 13 29.63 36.31 6.54
N VAL A 14 29.14 35.19 5.99
CA VAL A 14 29.26 34.94 4.55
C VAL A 14 28.09 35.59 3.85
N ASN A 15 28.38 36.74 3.28
CA ASN A 15 27.64 37.24 2.14
C ASN A 15 27.90 36.23 1.00
N CYS A 16 26.91 35.44 0.56
CA CYS A 16 27.12 34.40 -0.46
C CYS A 16 27.58 34.97 -1.84
N GLN A 17 27.79 36.29 -1.96
CA GLN A 17 28.24 36.99 -3.18
C GLN A 17 29.75 37.31 -3.22
N ASP A 18 30.50 37.15 -2.12
CA ASP A 18 31.90 37.60 -2.04
C ASP A 18 32.92 36.46 -1.86
N GLU A 19 32.73 35.31 -2.51
CA GLU A 19 33.81 34.31 -2.69
C GLU A 19 34.47 34.47 -4.07
N ALA A 20 35.18 35.58 -4.25
CA ALA A 20 36.21 35.69 -5.27
C ALA A 20 37.53 36.08 -4.61
N THR A 21 38.52 35.20 -4.75
CA THR A 21 39.95 35.36 -4.41
C THR A 21 40.33 35.44 -2.93
N VAL A 22 40.71 34.29 -2.37
CA VAL A 22 41.71 34.24 -1.29
C VAL A 22 42.81 33.27 -1.74
N GLU A 23 43.97 33.81 -2.09
CA GLU A 23 45.21 33.07 -2.29
C GLU A 23 45.69 32.52 -0.94
N TYR A 24 45.88 31.20 -0.84
CA TYR A 24 46.48 30.57 0.35
C TYR A 24 48.01 30.69 0.28
N SER A 25 48.61 31.43 1.22
CA SER A 25 50.03 31.28 1.54
C SER A 25 50.21 30.08 2.47
N THR A 26 50.99 29.09 2.01
CA THR A 26 51.39 27.93 2.81
C THR A 26 52.50 28.33 3.78
N ASP A 27 52.22 28.34 5.08
CA ASP A 27 53.24 28.20 6.11
C ASP A 27 52.93 26.97 6.96
N GLU A 28 53.86 26.02 6.91
CA GLU A 28 53.86 24.77 7.68
C GLU A 28 54.09 25.06 9.17
N VAL A 29 53.20 24.55 10.02
CA VAL A 29 53.49 24.36 11.45
C VAL A 29 53.17 22.92 11.82
N THR A 30 54.22 22.16 12.08
CA THR A 30 54.17 20.77 12.56
C THR A 30 54.03 20.75 14.09
N VAL A 31 53.05 20.00 14.60
CA VAL A 31 52.98 19.59 16.01
C VAL A 31 52.50 18.13 16.07
N PRO A 32 53.16 17.23 16.85
CA PRO A 32 52.85 15.81 16.85
C PRO A 32 51.77 15.47 17.89
N LEU A 33 50.83 14.58 17.52
CA LEU A 33 49.89 13.97 18.46
C LEU A 33 49.96 12.44 18.36
N LYS A 34 50.21 11.83 19.52
CA LYS A 34 50.29 10.38 19.77
C LYS A 34 48.97 9.70 19.42
N GLU A 35 49.05 8.66 18.58
CA GLU A 35 47.96 7.72 18.35
C GLU A 35 48.00 6.56 19.35
N SER A 36 46.85 6.30 19.98
CA SER A 36 46.51 5.04 20.63
C SER A 36 45.46 4.33 19.76
N LEU A 37 45.84 3.16 19.25
CA LEU A 37 45.04 2.24 18.44
C LEU A 37 43.85 1.64 19.20
N VAL A 38 42.66 1.68 18.59
CA VAL A 38 41.62 0.65 18.76
C VAL A 38 41.09 0.29 17.37
N GLN A 39 41.28 -0.98 16.98
CA GLN A 39 40.84 -1.57 15.72
C GLN A 39 39.35 -1.89 15.75
N LEU A 40 38.63 -1.53 14.69
CA LEU A 40 37.39 -2.19 14.25
C LEU A 40 37.61 -2.69 12.82
N GLN A 41 37.70 -4.01 12.68
CA GLN A 41 37.80 -4.72 11.41
C GLN A 41 36.43 -4.73 10.71
N SER A 42 36.39 -4.32 9.44
CA SER A 42 35.38 -4.77 8.48
C SER A 42 36.11 -5.35 7.28
N SER A 43 35.88 -6.63 7.02
CA SER A 43 36.40 -7.39 5.88
C SER A 43 35.56 -7.10 4.63
N ARG A 44 36.19 -6.52 3.60
CA ARG A 44 35.73 -6.61 2.20
C ARG A 44 36.75 -7.44 1.45
N LEU A 45 36.28 -8.55 0.87
CA LEU A 45 36.98 -9.37 -0.10
C LEU A 45 36.21 -9.24 -1.41
N PHE A 46 36.75 -8.50 -2.38
CA PHE A 46 36.51 -8.72 -3.80
C PHE A 46 37.77 -8.27 -4.53
N GLY A 47 38.45 -9.24 -5.15
CA GLY A 47 39.62 -9.04 -5.99
C GLY A 47 39.21 -8.90 -7.45
N ASP A 48 39.92 -8.02 -8.14
CA ASP A 48 39.88 -7.77 -9.58
C ASP A 48 40.36 -8.98 -10.38
N VAL A 49 39.74 -9.24 -11.54
CA VAL A 49 40.39 -9.87 -12.70
C VAL A 49 39.90 -9.20 -14.00
N GLN A 50 40.80 -8.36 -14.52
CA GLN A 50 41.17 -8.05 -15.90
C GLN A 50 40.33 -8.55 -17.09
N GLU A 51 39.96 -7.58 -17.94
CA GLU A 51 39.58 -7.72 -19.35
C GLU A 51 40.76 -8.25 -20.21
N ASP A 52 40.45 -9.10 -21.19
CA ASP A 52 41.22 -9.14 -22.44
C ASP A 52 40.39 -9.57 -23.66
N ARG A 53 40.86 -9.09 -24.82
CA ARG A 53 40.20 -8.87 -26.12
C ARG A 53 39.89 -10.10 -27.00
N SER A 54 39.13 -9.80 -28.07
CA SER A 54 39.12 -10.34 -29.47
C SER A 54 37.91 -11.20 -29.83
N SER A 55 37.38 -11.29 -31.06
CA SER A 55 37.43 -10.51 -32.32
C SER A 55 36.39 -11.14 -33.28
N GLU A 56 35.79 -10.35 -34.18
CA GLU A 56 34.78 -10.76 -35.17
C GLU A 56 35.29 -11.68 -36.31
N SER A 57 34.40 -12.51 -36.87
CA SER A 57 34.19 -12.73 -38.33
C SER A 57 32.94 -13.62 -38.54
N ARG A 58 31.88 -13.22 -39.26
CA ARG A 58 31.63 -12.98 -40.71
C ARG A 58 31.09 -14.24 -41.44
N TYR A 59 30.20 -14.00 -42.42
CA TYR A 59 29.48 -14.87 -43.39
C TYR A 59 28.07 -15.28 -42.95
N GLY A 60 27.00 -15.11 -43.73
CA GLY A 60 26.80 -14.63 -45.10
C GLY A 60 25.40 -15.07 -45.54
N TYR A 61 24.58 -14.14 -46.04
CA TYR A 61 23.20 -14.36 -46.52
C TYR A 61 23.19 -14.24 -48.06
N GLU A 62 22.72 -15.27 -48.76
CA GLU A 62 22.21 -15.28 -50.14
C GLU A 62 20.90 -16.09 -50.05
N GLY A 63 19.70 -15.63 -50.44
CA GLY A 63 19.29 -15.09 -51.74
C GLY A 63 18.64 -16.23 -52.54
N SER A 64 17.32 -16.42 -52.56
CA SER A 64 16.37 -16.06 -53.65
C SER A 64 15.16 -17.02 -53.50
N ARG A 65 13.87 -16.60 -53.50
CA ARG A 65 12.97 -15.98 -54.51
C ARG A 65 12.25 -17.03 -55.39
N GLU A 66 10.96 -16.75 -55.70
CA GLU A 66 9.92 -17.49 -56.48
C GLU A 66 8.90 -18.22 -55.57
N GLU A 67 7.68 -17.75 -55.28
CA GLU A 67 6.56 -17.10 -56.03
C GLU A 67 5.66 -18.09 -56.80
N LEU A 68 4.32 -17.91 -56.64
CA LEU A 68 3.18 -18.50 -57.36
C LEU A 68 2.65 -19.85 -56.78
N THR A 69 1.35 -20.11 -56.55
CA THR A 69 0.11 -19.58 -57.17
C THR A 69 -1.13 -19.98 -56.34
N GLU A 70 -2.09 -19.06 -56.29
CA GLU A 70 -3.55 -19.20 -56.46
C GLU A 70 -4.39 -20.39 -55.91
N GLN A 71 -5.42 -19.94 -55.17
CA GLN A 71 -6.86 -20.18 -55.37
C GLN A 71 -7.61 -21.28 -54.62
N GLU A 72 -8.68 -20.77 -54.02
CA GLU A 72 -9.84 -21.36 -53.38
C GLU A 72 -10.69 -22.21 -54.34
N ASP A 73 -11.36 -23.24 -53.81
CA ASP A 73 -12.80 -23.48 -54.01
C ASP A 73 -13.23 -24.77 -53.29
N LEU A 74 -14.05 -24.66 -52.24
CA LEU A 74 -15.51 -24.83 -52.22
C LEU A 74 -16.01 -26.30 -52.25
N LEU A 75 -16.60 -26.67 -51.09
CA LEU A 75 -17.85 -27.42 -50.92
C LEU A 75 -18.01 -28.79 -51.60
N ARG A 76 -18.10 -29.84 -50.76
CA ARG A 76 -19.23 -30.80 -50.80
C ARG A 76 -19.19 -31.73 -49.59
N GLY A 77 -20.31 -31.74 -48.85
CA GLY A 77 -20.56 -32.72 -47.81
C GLY A 77 -20.78 -34.11 -48.38
N VAL A 78 -20.20 -35.11 -47.72
CA VAL A 78 -20.58 -36.52 -47.80
C VAL A 78 -20.26 -37.14 -46.44
N MET A 79 -21.28 -37.58 -45.71
CA MET A 79 -21.13 -38.57 -44.64
C MET A 79 -20.96 -39.95 -45.28
N PRO A 80 -19.99 -40.77 -44.85
CA PRO A 80 -20.27 -42.19 -44.77
C PRO A 80 -19.71 -42.86 -43.50
N LYS A 81 -20.62 -43.63 -42.89
CA LYS A 81 -20.46 -45.01 -42.38
C LYS A 81 -19.39 -45.31 -41.33
N ILE A 82 -19.93 -45.71 -40.19
CA ILE A 82 -19.43 -46.68 -39.21
C ILE A 82 -18.64 -47.80 -39.89
N VAL A 83 -17.37 -47.94 -39.50
CA VAL A 83 -16.56 -49.15 -39.64
C VAL A 83 -15.90 -49.36 -38.28
N ASP A 84 -16.32 -50.42 -37.59
CA ASP A 84 -15.63 -50.96 -36.42
C ASP A 84 -14.30 -51.55 -36.86
N THR A 85 -13.20 -51.04 -36.32
CA THR A 85 -11.94 -51.77 -36.19
C THR A 85 -11.34 -51.44 -34.83
N ASP A 86 -11.45 -52.40 -33.92
CA ASP A 86 -10.75 -52.45 -32.64
C ASP A 86 -9.24 -52.34 -32.83
N THR A 87 -8.63 -51.27 -32.33
CA THR A 87 -7.19 -51.26 -32.04
C THR A 87 -6.85 -50.23 -30.94
N TYR A 88 -6.47 -50.73 -29.77
CA TYR A 88 -5.79 -50.05 -28.65
C TYR A 88 -6.29 -48.62 -28.30
N GLY A 89 -7.29 -48.55 -27.41
CA GLY A 89 -7.81 -47.30 -26.89
C GLY A 89 -6.84 -46.55 -25.96
N ILE A 90 -6.22 -45.51 -26.49
CA ILE A 90 -5.94 -44.29 -25.71
C ILE A 90 -7.26 -43.50 -25.74
N GLY A 91 -7.96 -43.47 -24.61
CA GLY A 91 -9.21 -42.74 -24.49
C GLY A 91 -8.98 -41.23 -24.63
N THR A 92 -9.18 -40.71 -25.84
CA THR A 92 -9.46 -39.29 -26.06
C THR A 92 -10.83 -39.00 -25.47
N VAL A 93 -10.88 -38.39 -24.28
CA VAL A 93 -12.12 -37.83 -23.76
C VAL A 93 -12.44 -36.60 -24.60
N ASP A 94 -13.48 -36.76 -25.41
CA ASP A 94 -14.13 -35.71 -26.20
C ASP A 94 -14.49 -34.51 -25.31
N ASP A 95 -14.17 -33.29 -25.75
CA ASP A 95 -14.25 -32.00 -25.00
C ASP A 95 -15.71 -31.59 -24.64
N GLY A 96 -16.69 -32.46 -24.91
CA GLY A 96 -18.10 -32.30 -24.53
C GLY A 96 -18.50 -32.94 -23.20
N SER A 97 -17.71 -33.87 -22.64
CA SER A 97 -18.11 -34.69 -21.47
C SER A 97 -17.34 -34.41 -20.17
N TYR A 98 -16.34 -33.53 -20.18
CA TYR A 98 -15.52 -33.24 -19.01
C TYR A 98 -16.16 -32.15 -18.13
N ASP A 99 -16.71 -32.53 -16.96
CA ASP A 99 -17.08 -31.59 -15.90
C ASP A 99 -16.03 -31.65 -14.77
N SER A 100 -15.33 -30.54 -14.55
CA SER A 100 -14.29 -30.43 -13.53
C SER A 100 -14.76 -30.79 -12.12
N LEU A 101 -16.04 -30.55 -11.79
CA LEU A 101 -16.57 -30.77 -10.43
C LEU A 101 -16.86 -32.24 -10.16
N THR A 102 -17.34 -32.98 -11.16
CA THR A 102 -17.76 -34.38 -11.00
C THR A 102 -16.71 -35.38 -11.51
N SER A 103 -15.74 -34.93 -12.29
CA SER A 103 -14.68 -35.80 -12.82
C SER A 103 -13.78 -36.33 -11.70
N ARG A 104 -13.45 -37.62 -11.80
CA ARG A 104 -12.34 -38.22 -11.03
C ARG A 104 -11.01 -38.18 -11.78
N TYR A 105 -11.05 -37.93 -13.09
CA TYR A 105 -9.86 -37.84 -13.94
C TYR A 105 -9.29 -36.42 -13.90
N ALA A 106 -7.99 -36.33 -13.62
CA ALA A 106 -7.21 -35.12 -13.79
C ALA A 106 -7.34 -34.59 -15.24
N PRO A 107 -7.36 -33.27 -15.44
CA PRO A 107 -7.37 -32.68 -16.77
C PRO A 107 -6.11 -33.06 -17.56
N ASN A 108 -6.21 -33.02 -18.88
CA ASN A 108 -5.10 -33.36 -19.78
C ASN A 108 -3.91 -32.42 -19.58
N GLU A 109 -2.70 -32.98 -19.64
CA GLU A 109 -1.43 -32.24 -19.68
C GLU A 109 -0.79 -32.36 -21.07
N PRO A 110 -0.12 -31.30 -21.59
CA PRO A 110 0.06 -29.98 -20.98
C PRO A 110 -1.19 -29.08 -21.07
N PRO A 111 -1.29 -28.04 -20.23
CA PRO A 111 -2.37 -27.07 -20.29
C PRO A 111 -2.46 -26.35 -21.65
N SER A 112 -3.68 -25.96 -22.04
CA SER A 112 -3.89 -25.23 -23.30
C SER A 112 -3.89 -23.71 -23.12
N HIS A 113 -2.98 -23.05 -23.84
CA HIS A 113 -2.82 -21.59 -23.86
C HIS A 113 -3.28 -20.95 -25.18
N SER A 114 -3.65 -21.76 -26.17
CA SER A 114 -3.91 -21.33 -27.54
C SER A 114 -5.03 -22.18 -28.13
N THR A 115 -6.26 -21.90 -27.71
CA THR A 115 -7.46 -22.43 -28.38
C THR A 115 -8.07 -21.37 -29.27
N THR A 116 -8.58 -21.79 -30.44
CA THR A 116 -9.31 -20.94 -31.39
C THR A 116 -10.62 -20.38 -30.82
N SER A 117 -11.12 -20.96 -29.72
CA SER A 117 -12.26 -20.47 -28.95
C SER A 117 -11.94 -20.59 -27.44
N PRO A 118 -11.55 -19.49 -26.76
CA PRO A 118 -11.23 -19.53 -25.35
C PRO A 118 -12.48 -19.80 -24.50
N TYR A 119 -12.37 -20.64 -23.47
CA TYR A 119 -13.48 -20.90 -22.56
C TYR A 119 -13.80 -19.64 -21.73
N ILE A 120 -15.05 -19.17 -21.83
CA ILE A 120 -15.58 -18.08 -21.01
C ILE A 120 -16.51 -18.70 -19.97
N ILE A 121 -16.22 -18.48 -18.69
CA ILE A 121 -17.04 -19.03 -17.60
C ILE A 121 -18.39 -18.28 -17.50
N PRO A 122 -19.54 -18.98 -17.52
CA PRO A 122 -20.82 -18.36 -17.19
C PRO A 122 -20.93 -18.05 -15.70
N GLU A 123 -21.63 -16.97 -15.34
CA GLU A 123 -21.81 -16.54 -13.94
C GLU A 123 -22.46 -17.63 -13.05
N ASP A 124 -23.44 -18.37 -13.58
CA ASP A 124 -24.09 -19.47 -12.84
C ASP A 124 -23.12 -20.64 -12.59
N ARG A 125 -22.19 -20.89 -13.52
CA ARG A 125 -21.15 -21.91 -13.36
C ARG A 125 -20.15 -21.50 -12.30
N LEU A 126 -19.74 -20.23 -12.28
CA LEU A 126 -18.89 -19.68 -11.23
C LEU A 126 -19.56 -19.81 -9.86
N ARG A 127 -20.84 -19.44 -9.75
CA ARG A 127 -21.61 -19.59 -8.50
C ARG A 127 -21.67 -21.04 -8.03
N LYS A 128 -21.91 -21.99 -8.94
CA LYS A 128 -21.91 -23.43 -8.62
C LYS A 128 -20.55 -23.88 -8.10
N ILE A 129 -19.47 -23.54 -8.78
CA ILE A 129 -18.10 -23.90 -8.37
C ILE A 129 -17.76 -23.31 -6.99
N ARG A 130 -18.16 -22.07 -6.73
CA ARG A 130 -17.91 -21.38 -5.46
C ARG A 130 -18.77 -21.91 -4.31
N SER A 131 -19.86 -22.63 -4.61
CA SER A 131 -20.67 -23.33 -3.60
C SER A 131 -19.99 -24.58 -3.02
N GLU A 132 -18.92 -25.08 -3.64
CA GLU A 132 -18.15 -26.21 -3.13
C GLU A 132 -17.16 -25.80 -2.03
N PHE A 133 -17.12 -26.58 -0.96
CA PHE A 133 -16.21 -26.32 0.16
C PHE A 133 -14.76 -26.65 -0.18
N MET A 134 -14.50 -27.81 -0.79
CA MET A 134 -13.15 -28.25 -1.15
C MET A 134 -12.78 -27.77 -2.55
N TYR A 135 -11.49 -27.51 -2.76
CA TYR A 135 -10.90 -27.33 -4.08
C TYR A 135 -10.64 -28.68 -4.75
N TRP A 136 -10.44 -28.65 -6.06
CA TRP A 136 -10.21 -29.85 -6.86
C TRP A 136 -8.99 -30.64 -6.41
N PHE A 137 -9.17 -31.95 -6.31
CA PHE A 137 -8.10 -32.94 -6.24
C PHE A 137 -8.62 -34.21 -6.91
N PHE A 138 -7.78 -34.83 -7.72
CA PHE A 138 -8.14 -35.98 -8.55
C PHE A 138 -7.37 -37.22 -8.11
N ASP A 139 -7.98 -38.38 -8.29
CA ASP A 139 -7.41 -39.67 -7.89
C ASP A 139 -7.27 -40.66 -9.06
N LYS A 140 -7.56 -40.18 -10.28
CA LYS A 140 -7.34 -40.90 -11.54
C LYS A 140 -6.74 -39.95 -12.57
N GLY A 141 -6.12 -40.51 -13.60
CA GLY A 141 -5.42 -39.74 -14.64
C GLY A 141 -3.96 -39.44 -14.32
N GLY A 142 -3.29 -38.69 -15.18
CA GLY A 142 -1.84 -38.51 -15.14
C GLY A 142 -1.04 -39.74 -15.58
N PRO A 143 0.31 -39.67 -15.60
CA PRO A 143 1.18 -40.71 -16.17
C PRO A 143 1.05 -42.07 -15.49
N ASN A 144 0.80 -42.08 -14.19
CA ASN A 144 0.70 -43.29 -13.36
C ASN A 144 -0.75 -43.67 -13.04
N ASN A 145 -1.73 -42.96 -13.62
CA ASN A 145 -3.17 -43.11 -13.34
C ASN A 145 -3.58 -42.93 -11.85
N ASP A 146 -2.71 -42.34 -11.03
CA ASP A 146 -2.94 -42.01 -9.60
C ASP A 146 -3.46 -40.56 -9.39
N GLY A 147 -3.69 -39.82 -10.48
CA GLY A 147 -4.13 -38.42 -10.43
C GLY A 147 -3.13 -37.52 -9.70
N ASP A 148 -3.60 -36.78 -8.70
CA ASP A 148 -2.79 -35.89 -7.88
C ASP A 148 -2.17 -36.60 -6.65
N ARG A 149 -2.46 -37.89 -6.43
CA ARG A 149 -2.02 -38.64 -5.25
C ARG A 149 -0.52 -38.89 -5.27
N GLN A 150 0.14 -38.65 -4.14
CA GLN A 150 1.58 -38.83 -4.00
C GLN A 150 1.90 -40.19 -3.38
N SER A 151 2.17 -41.21 -4.21
CA SER A 151 2.49 -42.58 -3.78
C SER A 151 3.83 -42.70 -3.04
N ASP A 152 4.76 -41.78 -3.31
CA ASP A 152 6.11 -41.77 -2.72
C ASP A 152 6.11 -41.30 -1.26
N ILE A 153 5.04 -40.65 -0.82
CA ILE A 153 4.84 -40.28 0.58
C ILE A 153 4.39 -41.52 1.36
N GLN A 154 5.28 -41.99 2.22
CA GLN A 154 5.02 -43.12 3.12
C GLN A 154 5.45 -42.75 4.54
N TRP A 155 5.19 -43.63 5.50
CA TRP A 155 5.64 -43.44 6.87
C TRP A 155 7.17 -43.31 6.99
N SER A 156 7.92 -44.10 6.22
CA SER A 156 9.40 -44.06 6.16
C SER A 156 9.95 -42.86 5.39
N THR A 157 9.20 -42.36 4.41
CA THR A 157 9.53 -41.20 3.57
C THR A 157 8.42 -40.15 3.68
N PRO A 158 8.32 -39.44 4.82
CA PRO A 158 7.19 -38.54 5.06
C PRO A 158 7.28 -37.23 4.29
N LEU A 159 8.42 -36.92 3.64
CA LEU A 159 8.62 -35.70 2.88
C LEU A 159 9.01 -35.99 1.43
N ILE A 160 8.46 -35.19 0.51
CA ILE A 160 8.87 -35.18 -0.90
C ILE A 160 9.17 -33.76 -1.36
N HIS A 161 10.12 -33.63 -2.28
CA HIS A 161 10.51 -32.34 -2.85
C HIS A 161 9.65 -31.99 -4.08
N LYS A 162 9.23 -30.73 -4.19
CA LYS A 162 8.47 -30.18 -5.31
C LYS A 162 9.09 -28.86 -5.76
N ASN A 163 9.36 -28.75 -7.05
CA ASN A 163 9.89 -27.52 -7.64
C ASN A 163 8.77 -26.61 -8.11
N PHE A 164 8.95 -25.31 -7.91
CA PHE A 164 8.16 -24.26 -8.53
C PHE A 164 8.95 -23.64 -9.67
N ASN A 165 8.28 -23.36 -10.78
CA ASN A 165 8.83 -22.58 -11.89
C ASN A 165 8.52 -21.07 -11.73
N PHE A 166 8.03 -20.66 -10.57
CA PHE A 166 7.72 -19.28 -10.21
C PHE A 166 8.29 -18.97 -8.82
N GLN A 167 8.29 -17.69 -8.45
CA GLN A 167 8.68 -17.23 -7.13
C GLN A 167 7.43 -17.10 -6.25
N LEU A 168 7.41 -17.82 -5.12
CA LEU A 168 6.39 -17.71 -4.09
C LEU A 168 6.87 -16.73 -3.00
N PRO A 169 6.30 -15.52 -2.89
CA PRO A 169 6.54 -14.64 -1.75
C PRO A 169 6.02 -15.25 -0.44
N PHE A 170 6.87 -15.32 0.58
CA PHE A 170 6.51 -15.76 1.94
C PHE A 170 7.42 -15.09 2.98
N PHE A 171 6.84 -14.34 3.92
CA PHE A 171 7.57 -13.51 4.90
C PHE A 171 8.65 -12.57 4.32
N GLY A 172 8.46 -12.06 3.10
CA GLY A 172 9.37 -11.20 2.36
C GLY A 172 10.47 -11.96 1.60
N PHE A 173 10.56 -13.27 1.80
CA PHE A 173 11.43 -14.15 1.02
C PHE A 173 10.72 -14.67 -0.22
N ARG A 174 11.49 -15.15 -1.20
CA ARG A 174 10.96 -15.72 -2.44
C ARG A 174 11.47 -17.15 -2.59
N PHE A 175 10.55 -18.10 -2.63
CA PHE A 175 10.87 -19.53 -2.77
C PHE A 175 10.49 -20.05 -4.16
N ASN A 176 11.35 -20.90 -4.72
CA ASN A 176 11.12 -21.59 -5.99
C ASN A 176 10.97 -23.12 -5.81
N TYR A 177 10.79 -23.59 -4.58
CA TYR A 177 10.52 -24.98 -4.27
C TYR A 177 9.73 -25.08 -2.97
N THR A 178 9.20 -26.26 -2.70
CA THR A 178 8.64 -26.63 -1.39
C THR A 178 8.92 -28.11 -1.11
N ARG A 179 8.92 -28.49 0.16
CA ARG A 179 8.93 -29.88 0.60
C ARG A 179 7.56 -30.18 1.20
N LEU A 180 6.84 -31.09 0.56
CA LEU A 180 5.52 -31.53 0.98
C LEU A 180 5.64 -32.61 2.04
N SER A 181 5.04 -32.41 3.21
CA SER A 181 5.07 -33.36 4.32
C SER A 181 3.75 -34.09 4.53
N LEU A 182 3.81 -35.37 4.88
CA LEU A 182 2.68 -36.15 5.40
C LEU A 182 2.11 -35.54 6.69
N ASN A 183 2.96 -34.86 7.47
CA ASN A 183 2.69 -34.33 8.80
C ASN A 183 1.93 -32.98 8.79
N GLY A 184 1.22 -32.68 7.70
CA GLY A 184 0.30 -31.53 7.61
C GLY A 184 0.98 -30.16 7.51
N TYR A 185 2.15 -30.08 6.86
CA TYR A 185 2.84 -28.81 6.59
C TYR A 185 3.58 -28.83 5.25
N LEU A 186 3.87 -27.62 4.75
CA LEU A 186 4.82 -27.35 3.66
C LEU A 186 6.07 -26.70 4.21
N GLU A 187 7.24 -27.16 3.80
CA GLU A 187 8.53 -26.70 4.31
C GLU A 187 9.37 -26.07 3.19
N PHE A 188 10.11 -25.02 3.54
CA PHE A 188 10.95 -24.23 2.63
C PHE A 188 12.41 -24.13 3.08
N SER A 189 12.74 -24.50 4.32
CA SER A 189 14.12 -24.57 4.81
C SER A 189 14.29 -25.73 5.79
N ASP A 190 15.55 -26.13 6.02
CA ASP A 190 15.87 -27.30 6.84
C ASP A 190 15.43 -27.11 8.31
N PRO A 191 14.77 -28.12 8.91
CA PRO A 191 14.38 -28.09 10.31
C PRO A 191 15.56 -28.37 11.25
N PRO A 192 15.38 -28.12 12.57
CA PRO A 192 16.31 -28.60 13.57
C PRO A 192 16.28 -30.13 13.66
N ASP A 193 17.35 -30.72 14.18
CA ASP A 193 17.48 -32.18 14.32
C ASP A 193 16.34 -32.83 15.12
N GLN A 194 15.81 -32.11 16.10
CA GLN A 194 14.70 -32.58 16.94
C GLN A 194 13.78 -31.42 17.30
N PHE A 195 12.47 -31.68 17.22
CA PHE A 195 11.43 -30.80 17.73
C PHE A 195 11.13 -31.13 19.18
N THR A 196 10.96 -30.10 20.01
CA THR A 196 10.45 -30.21 21.37
C THR A 196 9.02 -29.68 21.41
N TYR A 197 8.09 -30.45 22.00
CA TYR A 197 6.70 -30.03 22.16
C TYR A 197 6.48 -29.40 23.56
N PRO A 198 5.73 -28.28 23.68
CA PRO A 198 5.11 -27.52 22.60
C PRO A 198 6.12 -26.81 21.69
N LEU A 199 5.77 -26.72 20.41
CA LEU A 199 6.57 -26.07 19.39
C LEU A 199 6.63 -24.56 19.67
N THR A 200 7.84 -24.01 19.70
CA THR A 200 8.05 -22.59 19.90
C THR A 200 8.88 -22.02 18.76
N PHE A 201 8.30 -21.09 18.02
CA PHE A 201 8.95 -20.39 16.91
C PHE A 201 8.93 -18.88 17.14
N PRO A 202 9.94 -18.12 16.68
CA PRO A 202 11.16 -18.61 16.02
C PRO A 202 12.08 -19.40 16.98
N THR A 203 12.97 -20.23 16.43
CA THR A 203 13.94 -20.98 17.24
C THR A 203 14.87 -20.02 18.01
N LYS A 204 14.78 -20.03 19.35
CA LYS A 204 15.54 -19.13 20.24
C LYS A 204 17.07 -19.26 20.12
N GLU A 205 17.54 -20.42 19.69
CA GLU A 205 18.97 -20.73 19.52
C GLU A 205 19.48 -20.41 18.10
N TRP A 206 18.68 -19.80 17.23
CA TRP A 206 19.12 -19.37 15.91
C TRP A 206 20.27 -18.34 16.03
N PRO A 207 21.36 -18.44 15.25
CA PRO A 207 21.58 -19.35 14.10
C PRO A 207 22.30 -20.66 14.45
N ARG A 208 22.51 -21.01 15.73
CA ARG A 208 23.19 -22.27 16.11
C ARG A 208 22.36 -23.50 15.79
N LYS A 209 21.03 -23.40 15.96
CA LYS A 209 20.06 -24.38 15.47
C LYS A 209 19.27 -23.75 14.33
N ASN A 210 18.99 -24.55 13.31
CA ASN A 210 18.20 -24.11 12.18
C ASN A 210 16.78 -23.71 12.61
N ASP A 211 16.27 -22.63 12.03
CA ASP A 211 14.89 -22.19 12.18
C ASP A 211 14.15 -22.57 10.88
N PRO A 212 13.15 -23.48 10.92
CA PRO A 212 12.50 -23.95 9.72
C PRO A 212 11.50 -22.93 9.20
N SER A 213 11.54 -22.64 7.91
CA SER A 213 10.52 -21.87 7.21
C SER A 213 9.43 -22.82 6.75
N PHE A 214 8.20 -22.64 7.22
CA PHE A 214 7.12 -23.57 6.92
C PHE A 214 5.73 -22.92 7.01
N ILE A 215 4.78 -23.54 6.31
CA ILE A 215 3.33 -23.30 6.41
C ILE A 215 2.70 -24.53 7.05
N GLY A 216 2.24 -24.40 8.29
CA GLY A 216 1.61 -25.47 9.06
C GLY A 216 0.10 -25.31 9.09
N ILE A 217 -0.61 -26.09 8.28
CA ILE A 217 -2.08 -26.16 8.34
C ILE A 217 -2.52 -27.06 9.49
N PHE A 218 -1.80 -28.14 9.76
CA PHE A 218 -2.05 -29.05 10.87
C PHE A 218 -0.73 -29.79 11.17
N PHE A 219 0.23 -29.10 11.78
CA PHE A 219 1.55 -29.66 12.04
C PHE A 219 1.46 -30.63 13.22
N SER A 220 1.40 -31.91 12.90
CA SER A 220 1.51 -33.04 13.83
C SER A 220 2.01 -34.28 13.10
N LYS A 221 2.66 -35.23 13.80
CA LYS A 221 3.08 -36.49 13.15
C LYS A 221 1.86 -37.31 12.73
N CYS A 222 1.75 -37.53 11.42
CA CYS A 222 0.62 -38.20 10.78
C CYS A 222 1.03 -39.55 10.21
N ARG A 223 0.04 -40.41 9.97
CA ARG A 223 0.15 -41.64 9.17
C ARG A 223 -1.07 -41.76 8.26
N ILE A 224 -0.95 -42.52 7.17
CA ILE A 224 -2.08 -42.75 6.27
C ILE A 224 -3.13 -43.62 6.99
N GLY A 225 -4.37 -43.14 7.08
CA GLY A 225 -5.48 -43.84 7.70
C GLY A 225 -6.20 -44.80 6.76
N LYS A 226 -7.36 -45.30 7.21
CA LYS A 226 -8.28 -46.11 6.42
C LYS A 226 -9.55 -45.33 6.13
N MET A 227 -10.21 -45.65 5.03
CA MET A 227 -11.54 -45.08 4.73
C MET A 227 -12.56 -45.55 5.76
N ARG A 228 -13.50 -44.67 6.09
CA ARG A 228 -14.61 -45.01 6.96
C ARG A 228 -15.72 -45.71 6.17
N PRO A 229 -16.47 -46.66 6.77
CA PRO A 229 -17.52 -47.39 6.07
C PRO A 229 -18.66 -46.51 5.54
N ASP A 230 -18.92 -45.37 6.19
CA ASP A 230 -20.00 -44.41 5.93
C ASP A 230 -19.58 -43.25 5.00
N GLU A 231 -18.36 -43.27 4.45
CA GLU A 231 -17.82 -42.14 3.71
C GLU A 231 -18.33 -42.06 2.26
N VAL A 232 -18.91 -40.91 1.89
CA VAL A 232 -19.42 -40.66 0.52
C VAL A 232 -18.29 -40.54 -0.50
N ASP A 233 -17.16 -39.94 -0.11
CA ASP A 233 -16.01 -39.75 -0.99
C ASP A 233 -15.12 -41.00 -1.03
N GLN A 234 -15.18 -41.72 -2.16
CA GLN A 234 -14.48 -42.99 -2.38
C GLN A 234 -13.04 -42.86 -2.92
N ARG A 235 -12.43 -41.66 -2.87
CA ARG A 235 -10.99 -41.47 -3.21
C ARG A 235 -10.08 -42.11 -2.16
N GLN A 236 -8.91 -42.61 -2.53
CA GLN A 236 -8.03 -43.30 -1.57
C GLN A 236 -7.47 -42.34 -0.48
N PRO A 237 -7.23 -42.80 0.75
CA PRO A 237 -6.51 -42.04 1.77
C PRO A 237 -5.08 -41.70 1.33
N GLY A 238 -4.60 -40.54 1.72
CA GLY A 238 -3.24 -40.09 1.40
C GLY A 238 -3.13 -38.58 1.18
N VAL A 239 -1.98 -38.17 0.65
CA VAL A 239 -1.66 -36.79 0.34
C VAL A 239 -1.77 -36.57 -1.17
N TYR A 240 -2.53 -35.56 -1.56
CA TYR A 240 -2.72 -35.13 -2.94
C TYR A 240 -2.04 -33.78 -3.13
N PHE A 241 -1.34 -33.60 -4.25
CA PHE A 241 -0.63 -32.36 -4.57
C PHE A 241 -0.87 -32.00 -6.03
N ARG A 242 -1.35 -30.78 -6.24
CA ARG A 242 -1.65 -30.23 -7.55
C ARG A 242 -1.04 -28.84 -7.69
N LEU A 243 -0.38 -28.60 -8.83
CA LEU A 243 0.29 -27.35 -9.15
C LEU A 243 -0.29 -26.76 -10.44
N GLU A 244 -0.97 -25.63 -10.32
CA GLU A 244 -1.50 -24.88 -11.44
C GLU A 244 -0.63 -23.65 -11.73
N ARG A 245 -0.31 -23.47 -13.00
CA ARG A 245 0.66 -22.46 -13.46
C ARG A 245 0.07 -21.64 -14.57
N ASP A 246 0.58 -20.41 -14.71
CA ASP A 246 0.28 -19.51 -15.81
C ASP A 246 -1.23 -19.32 -16.03
N LEU A 247 -2.01 -19.33 -14.95
CA LEU A 247 -3.47 -19.26 -14.95
C LEU A 247 -4.01 -18.05 -15.72
N MET A 248 -3.25 -16.95 -15.73
CA MET A 248 -3.61 -15.74 -16.45
C MET A 248 -3.70 -15.96 -17.97
N THR A 249 -2.83 -16.78 -18.56
CA THR A 249 -2.79 -17.01 -20.02
C THR A 249 -3.54 -18.28 -20.44
N ARG A 250 -4.04 -19.06 -19.48
CA ARG A 250 -4.76 -20.30 -19.76
C ARG A 250 -6.14 -20.04 -20.35
N THR A 251 -6.48 -20.86 -21.34
CA THR A 251 -7.75 -20.79 -22.09
C THR A 251 -8.60 -22.06 -21.94
N ASP A 252 -8.06 -23.10 -21.32
CA ASP A 252 -8.79 -24.34 -21.04
C ASP A 252 -9.80 -24.17 -19.91
N ARG A 253 -10.86 -24.99 -19.97
CA ARG A 253 -11.97 -24.95 -19.01
C ARG A 253 -11.51 -25.03 -17.55
N PHE A 254 -10.62 -25.97 -17.23
CA PHE A 254 -10.17 -26.19 -15.86
C PHE A 254 -9.34 -25.01 -15.33
N GLY A 255 -8.37 -24.53 -16.11
CA GLY A 255 -7.52 -23.39 -15.75
C GLY A 255 -8.32 -22.12 -15.49
N VAL A 256 -9.27 -21.80 -16.38
CA VAL A 256 -10.18 -20.65 -16.20
C VAL A 256 -11.05 -20.82 -14.97
N GLU A 257 -11.64 -22.00 -14.75
CA GLU A 257 -12.47 -22.26 -13.56
C GLU A 257 -11.69 -22.12 -12.24
N VAL A 258 -10.43 -22.60 -12.19
CA VAL A 258 -9.55 -22.43 -11.02
C VAL A 258 -9.19 -20.96 -10.81
N ARG A 259 -8.79 -20.26 -11.88
CA ARG A 259 -8.43 -18.83 -11.82
C ARG A 259 -9.56 -17.99 -11.25
N GLU A 260 -10.76 -18.12 -11.83
CA GLU A 260 -11.90 -17.29 -11.48
C GLU A 260 -12.40 -17.61 -10.06
N ARG A 261 -12.43 -18.89 -9.66
CA ARG A 261 -12.77 -19.26 -8.28
C ARG A 261 -11.80 -18.65 -7.27
N LEU A 262 -10.49 -18.82 -7.48
CA LEU A 262 -9.47 -18.29 -6.58
C LEU A 262 -9.51 -16.77 -6.49
N MET A 263 -9.66 -16.10 -7.63
CA MET A 263 -9.72 -14.64 -7.70
C MET A 263 -10.85 -14.11 -6.84
N TRP A 264 -12.07 -14.63 -7.01
CA TRP A 264 -13.23 -14.12 -6.28
C TRP A 264 -13.27 -14.59 -4.81
N ASP A 265 -12.84 -15.81 -4.51
CA ASP A 265 -12.76 -16.30 -3.13
C ASP A 265 -11.81 -15.44 -2.29
N ILE A 266 -10.66 -15.03 -2.86
CA ILE A 266 -9.69 -14.16 -2.17
C ILE A 266 -10.16 -12.71 -2.09
N ARG A 267 -10.74 -12.15 -3.16
CA ARG A 267 -11.27 -10.78 -3.20
C ARG A 267 -12.38 -10.53 -2.18
N GLU A 268 -13.25 -11.51 -1.98
CA GLU A 268 -14.34 -11.41 -1.00
C GLU A 268 -13.92 -11.87 0.40
N GLY A 269 -12.90 -12.73 0.49
CA GLY A 269 -12.50 -13.40 1.73
C GLY A 269 -11.42 -12.70 2.54
N VAL A 270 -10.65 -11.77 1.95
CA VAL A 270 -9.59 -11.02 2.64
C VAL A 270 -9.77 -9.52 2.38
N VAL A 271 -9.49 -8.68 3.38
CA VAL A 271 -9.49 -7.24 3.19
C VAL A 271 -8.26 -6.78 2.42
N GLY A 272 -8.44 -5.87 1.45
CA GLY A 272 -7.33 -5.31 0.66
C GLY A 272 -6.88 -6.16 -0.53
N SER A 273 -7.61 -7.22 -0.87
CA SER A 273 -7.30 -8.10 -2.01
C SER A 273 -8.09 -7.78 -3.28
N GLU A 274 -8.77 -6.63 -3.34
CA GLU A 274 -9.73 -6.29 -4.41
C GLU A 274 -9.12 -6.27 -5.82
N SER A 275 -7.82 -5.96 -5.94
CA SER A 275 -7.07 -5.96 -7.20
C SER A 275 -6.38 -7.29 -7.53
N PHE A 276 -6.40 -8.28 -6.62
CA PHE A 276 -5.66 -9.52 -6.78
C PHE A 276 -6.14 -10.32 -8.00
N VAL A 277 -5.20 -10.88 -8.77
CA VAL A 277 -5.46 -11.81 -9.88
C VAL A 277 -4.46 -12.96 -9.80
N PRO A 278 -4.88 -14.20 -9.56
CA PRO A 278 -3.97 -15.32 -9.36
C PRO A 278 -3.25 -15.70 -10.66
N LYS A 279 -1.92 -15.82 -10.61
CA LYS A 279 -1.10 -16.37 -11.70
C LYS A 279 -0.82 -17.86 -11.50
N HIS A 280 -0.53 -18.26 -10.27
CA HIS A 280 -0.20 -19.64 -9.93
C HIS A 280 -0.98 -20.08 -8.70
N ALA A 281 -1.22 -21.39 -8.60
CA ALA A 281 -1.89 -21.97 -7.45
C ALA A 281 -1.30 -23.34 -7.10
N VAL A 282 -1.25 -23.63 -5.79
CA VAL A 282 -0.85 -24.92 -5.24
C VAL A 282 -2.02 -25.43 -4.41
N ILE A 283 -2.52 -26.63 -4.71
CA ILE A 283 -3.60 -27.27 -3.95
C ILE A 283 -3.04 -28.55 -3.33
N VAL A 284 -3.10 -28.64 -2.01
CA VAL A 284 -2.61 -29.79 -1.25
C VAL A 284 -3.71 -30.31 -0.36
N THR A 285 -4.04 -31.59 -0.47
CA THR A 285 -5.12 -32.21 0.31
C THR A 285 -4.58 -33.39 1.09
N TRP A 286 -4.74 -33.37 2.42
CA TRP A 286 -4.52 -34.53 3.27
C TRP A 286 -5.87 -35.18 3.49
N LYS A 287 -6.12 -36.29 2.80
CA LYS A 287 -7.37 -37.05 2.90
C LYS A 287 -7.19 -38.22 3.85
N ASN A 288 -8.06 -38.29 4.85
CA ASN A 288 -8.15 -39.38 5.82
C ASN A 288 -6.80 -39.76 6.44
N VAL A 289 -6.09 -38.75 6.97
CA VAL A 289 -4.84 -38.96 7.70
C VAL A 289 -5.12 -39.22 9.18
N SER A 290 -4.48 -40.23 9.74
CA SER A 290 -4.54 -40.60 11.17
C SER A 290 -3.27 -40.12 11.88
N PHE A 291 -3.20 -40.27 13.20
CA PHE A 291 -2.04 -39.85 14.00
C PHE A 291 -0.98 -40.94 14.14
N ALA A 292 0.27 -40.51 14.25
CA ALA A 292 1.41 -41.35 14.54
C ALA A 292 1.33 -42.00 15.93
N GLY A 293 1.67 -43.29 16.03
CA GLY A 293 1.79 -44.03 17.30
C GLY A 293 0.48 -44.59 17.88
N GLY A 294 -0.64 -44.50 17.16
CA GLY A 294 -1.90 -45.10 17.56
C GLY A 294 -2.02 -46.59 17.25
N ILE A 295 -2.89 -47.30 17.97
CA ILE A 295 -3.25 -48.70 17.68
C ILE A 295 -4.12 -48.82 16.42
N ASP A 296 -4.40 -50.04 15.95
CA ASP A 296 -5.06 -50.26 14.64
C ASP A 296 -6.45 -49.62 14.51
N ILE A 297 -7.22 -49.55 15.60
CA ILE A 297 -8.54 -48.90 15.59
C ILE A 297 -8.44 -47.39 15.33
N ALA A 298 -7.30 -46.77 15.68
CA ALA A 298 -7.06 -45.36 15.39
C ALA A 298 -6.91 -45.06 13.89
N LEU A 299 -6.68 -46.07 13.03
CA LEU A 299 -6.62 -45.87 11.58
C LEU A 299 -7.95 -45.39 10.99
N TYR A 300 -9.08 -45.65 11.65
CA TYR A 300 -10.40 -45.16 11.23
C TYR A 300 -10.73 -43.78 11.80
N ARG A 301 -9.90 -43.28 12.74
CA ARG A 301 -10.01 -41.94 13.29
C ARG A 301 -9.13 -41.01 12.48
N THR A 302 -9.74 -40.26 11.58
CA THR A 302 -9.03 -39.59 10.49
C THR A 302 -9.42 -38.13 10.36
N ASN A 303 -8.46 -37.29 10.00
CA ASN A 303 -8.66 -35.90 9.65
C ASN A 303 -8.59 -35.72 8.14
N THR A 304 -9.39 -34.80 7.61
CA THR A 304 -9.32 -34.36 6.22
C THR A 304 -9.28 -32.84 6.16
N PHE A 305 -8.20 -32.31 5.60
CA PHE A 305 -7.96 -30.88 5.48
C PHE A 305 -7.16 -30.56 4.20
N GLN A 306 -7.24 -29.31 3.76
CA GLN A 306 -6.68 -28.87 2.48
C GLN A 306 -6.08 -27.47 2.60
N LEU A 307 -4.89 -27.32 2.02
CA LEU A 307 -4.16 -26.07 1.87
C LEU A 307 -4.21 -25.64 0.41
N ILE A 308 -4.60 -24.39 0.17
CA ILE A 308 -4.50 -23.76 -1.14
C ILE A 308 -3.61 -22.54 -1.03
N LEU A 309 -2.57 -22.47 -1.84
CA LEU A 309 -1.76 -21.28 -2.03
C LEU A 309 -2.11 -20.66 -3.37
N ALA A 310 -2.33 -19.35 -3.39
CA ALA A 310 -2.54 -18.58 -4.62
C ALA A 310 -1.61 -17.38 -4.61
N THR A 311 -0.91 -17.14 -5.72
CA THR A 311 0.03 -16.03 -5.82
C THR A 311 0.00 -15.37 -7.19
N ASP A 312 0.26 -14.07 -7.21
CA ASP A 312 0.54 -13.28 -8.41
C ASP A 312 2.04 -12.91 -8.52
N GLU A 313 2.88 -13.58 -7.70
CA GLU A 313 4.33 -13.36 -7.47
C GLU A 313 4.67 -12.08 -6.69
N VAL A 314 3.67 -11.31 -6.26
CA VAL A 314 3.82 -10.14 -5.37
C VAL A 314 3.13 -10.42 -4.04
N TYR A 315 1.85 -10.77 -4.10
CA TYR A 315 1.03 -11.20 -2.99
C TYR A 315 0.83 -12.71 -3.01
N THR A 316 0.80 -13.29 -1.82
CA THR A 316 0.53 -14.72 -1.64
C THR A 316 -0.56 -14.88 -0.59
N TYR A 317 -1.56 -15.68 -0.92
CA TYR A 317 -2.66 -16.03 -0.03
C TYR A 317 -2.66 -17.52 0.25
N ALA A 318 -2.96 -17.88 1.50
CA ALA A 318 -3.16 -19.24 1.94
C ALA A 318 -4.60 -19.43 2.41
N ILE A 319 -5.28 -20.44 1.87
CA ILE A 319 -6.61 -20.88 2.29
C ILE A 319 -6.46 -22.22 2.99
N PHE A 320 -6.89 -22.30 4.25
CA PHE A 320 -6.98 -23.54 5.01
C PHE A 320 -8.45 -23.96 5.05
N ASN A 321 -8.74 -25.13 4.48
CA ASN A 321 -10.04 -25.77 4.54
C ASN A 321 -9.97 -26.98 5.49
N TYR A 322 -10.69 -26.93 6.60
CA TYR A 322 -10.83 -28.05 7.53
C TYR A 322 -12.19 -28.71 7.33
N LYS A 323 -12.21 -29.87 6.66
CA LYS A 323 -13.44 -30.61 6.39
C LYS A 323 -13.86 -31.46 7.60
N ASP A 324 -12.89 -32.15 8.20
CA ASP A 324 -13.13 -33.01 9.35
C ASP A 324 -11.87 -33.12 10.22
N ILE A 325 -12.04 -32.96 11.53
CA ILE A 325 -10.99 -33.08 12.56
C ILE A 325 -11.53 -33.95 13.71
N GLN A 326 -11.07 -35.19 13.78
CA GLN A 326 -11.48 -36.18 14.80
C GLN A 326 -10.42 -36.44 15.87
N TRP A 327 -9.17 -36.08 15.59
CA TRP A 327 -8.03 -36.21 16.50
C TRP A 327 -7.20 -34.92 16.47
N THR A 328 -6.50 -34.62 17.57
CA THR A 328 -5.77 -33.35 17.77
C THR A 328 -4.26 -33.54 17.98
N THR A 329 -3.87 -34.67 18.55
CA THR A 329 -2.51 -34.91 19.06
C THR A 329 -2.00 -36.31 18.68
N HIS A 330 -0.71 -36.42 18.42
CA HIS A 330 -0.03 -37.70 18.19
C HIS A 330 0.66 -38.22 19.45
N THR A 331 1.03 -39.51 19.49
CA THR A 331 1.49 -40.18 20.72
C THR A 331 2.77 -39.59 21.31
N GLU A 332 3.73 -39.15 20.48
CA GLU A 332 5.00 -38.54 20.95
C GLU A 332 4.80 -37.15 21.59
N ALA A 333 3.74 -36.45 21.23
CA ALA A 333 3.30 -35.23 21.90
C ALA A 333 2.35 -35.51 23.09
N TYR A 334 2.45 -36.70 23.69
CA TYR A 334 1.66 -37.17 24.84
C TYR A 334 0.16 -37.37 24.56
N GLY A 335 -0.23 -37.59 23.29
CA GLY A 335 -1.59 -37.97 22.92
C GLY A 335 -1.91 -39.42 23.27
N ASP A 336 -3.18 -39.70 23.58
CA ASP A 336 -3.66 -41.07 23.79
C ASP A 336 -3.59 -41.92 22.51
N THR A 337 -3.22 -43.19 22.66
CA THR A 337 -3.03 -44.15 21.57
C THR A 337 -4.32 -44.57 20.86
N THR A 338 -5.48 -44.35 21.47
CA THR A 338 -6.79 -44.73 20.90
C THR A 338 -7.50 -43.53 20.27
N GLY A 339 -7.49 -42.39 20.96
CA GLY A 339 -8.23 -41.21 20.55
C GLY A 339 -7.42 -40.15 19.81
N GLY A 340 -6.09 -40.11 19.98
CA GLY A 340 -5.27 -39.01 19.48
C GLY A 340 -5.65 -37.68 20.11
N GLU A 341 -5.95 -37.70 21.41
CA GLU A 341 -6.40 -36.56 22.22
C GLU A 341 -5.53 -36.48 23.49
N GLY A 342 -5.49 -35.31 24.13
CA GLY A 342 -4.58 -35.03 25.25
C GLY A 342 -3.19 -34.60 24.77
N GLY A 343 -2.29 -34.27 25.70
CA GLY A 343 -0.95 -33.78 25.37
C GLY A 343 -0.95 -32.40 24.68
N THR A 344 0.01 -32.16 23.77
CA THR A 344 0.10 -30.92 23.00
C THR A 344 -0.51 -31.09 21.59
N PRO A 345 -1.64 -30.43 21.29
CA PRO A 345 -2.27 -30.47 19.97
C PRO A 345 -1.38 -29.96 18.83
N ALA A 346 -1.81 -30.21 17.59
CA ALA A 346 -1.11 -29.78 16.38
C ALA A 346 -0.88 -28.25 16.35
N PHE A 347 0.25 -27.85 15.77
CA PHE A 347 0.54 -26.44 15.53
C PHE A 347 -0.11 -25.96 14.22
N VAL A 348 -0.72 -24.77 14.27
CA VAL A 348 -1.31 -24.11 13.10
C VAL A 348 -0.73 -22.71 12.98
N GLY A 349 -0.08 -22.41 11.85
CA GLY A 349 0.56 -21.13 11.67
C GLY A 349 1.68 -21.14 10.64
N PHE A 350 2.54 -20.14 10.74
CA PHE A 350 3.58 -19.84 9.77
C PHE A 350 4.89 -19.51 10.51
N ASN A 351 6.03 -19.94 9.97
CA ASN A 351 7.34 -19.52 10.47
C ASN A 351 8.21 -19.03 9.32
N ALA A 352 8.92 -17.92 9.51
CA ALA A 352 9.75 -17.32 8.46
C ALA A 352 11.06 -18.08 8.23
N GLY A 353 11.61 -18.74 9.26
CA GLY A 353 12.85 -19.52 9.18
C GLY A 353 14.14 -18.69 9.27
N ASN A 354 14.05 -17.45 9.76
CA ASN A 354 15.18 -16.53 9.89
C ASN A 354 15.43 -16.05 11.33
N GLY A 355 14.81 -16.71 12.32
CA GLY A 355 14.97 -16.36 13.73
C GLY A 355 14.17 -15.13 14.19
N THR A 356 13.46 -14.42 13.30
CA THR A 356 12.86 -13.12 13.64
C THR A 356 11.33 -13.13 13.68
N ARG A 357 10.65 -13.86 12.79
CA ARG A 357 9.20 -13.73 12.60
C ARG A 357 8.53 -15.10 12.56
N SER A 358 7.49 -15.24 13.38
CA SER A 358 6.58 -16.39 13.39
C SER A 358 5.16 -15.88 13.60
N PHE A 359 4.19 -16.66 13.16
CA PHE A 359 2.77 -16.41 13.38
C PHE A 359 2.10 -17.69 13.84
N GLU A 360 1.61 -17.69 15.07
CA GLU A 360 0.83 -18.79 15.63
C GLU A 360 -0.66 -18.44 15.58
N TYR A 361 -1.49 -19.33 15.03
CA TYR A 361 -2.92 -19.06 14.87
C TYR A 361 -3.70 -19.30 16.16
N LYS A 362 -3.61 -18.34 17.10
CA LYS A 362 -4.29 -18.38 18.39
C LYS A 362 -5.78 -18.02 18.27
N PRO A 363 -6.67 -18.63 19.07
CA PRO A 363 -6.40 -19.57 20.17
C PRO A 363 -6.35 -21.05 19.74
N TYR A 364 -6.36 -21.37 18.45
CA TYR A 364 -6.49 -22.75 17.97
C TYR A 364 -5.20 -23.56 18.02
N SER A 365 -4.09 -22.97 17.60
CA SER A 365 -2.80 -23.65 17.53
C SER A 365 -2.35 -24.15 18.90
N GLN A 366 -1.95 -25.42 18.98
CA GLN A 366 -1.46 -26.09 20.20
C GLN A 366 -2.43 -26.03 21.39
N ASP A 367 -3.72 -25.84 21.13
CA ASP A 367 -4.80 -25.87 22.13
C ASP A 367 -5.88 -26.88 21.72
N SER A 368 -6.60 -27.40 22.70
CA SER A 368 -7.74 -28.32 22.53
C SER A 368 -8.85 -27.74 21.63
N VAL A 369 -8.95 -26.42 21.56
CA VAL A 369 -9.92 -25.68 20.74
C VAL A 369 -9.65 -25.82 19.23
N ILE A 370 -8.52 -26.42 18.80
CA ILE A 370 -8.21 -26.69 17.40
C ILE A 370 -9.33 -27.43 16.63
N ARG A 371 -10.15 -28.21 17.33
CA ARG A 371 -11.30 -28.94 16.75
C ARG A 371 -12.37 -28.00 16.20
N ASP A 372 -12.49 -26.82 16.79
CA ASP A 372 -13.47 -25.80 16.39
C ASP A 372 -13.13 -25.19 15.03
N LEU A 373 -11.92 -25.38 14.50
CA LEU A 373 -11.55 -24.88 13.17
C LEU A 373 -12.55 -25.31 12.10
N THR A 374 -13.13 -26.51 12.21
CA THR A 374 -14.19 -27.01 11.29
C THR A 374 -15.48 -26.18 11.32
N GLY A 375 -15.79 -25.51 12.44
CA GLY A 375 -16.99 -24.71 12.64
C GLY A 375 -16.77 -23.19 12.59
N ARG A 376 -15.52 -22.74 12.42
CA ARG A 376 -15.09 -21.33 12.50
C ARG A 376 -14.60 -20.82 11.13
N GLY A 377 -14.00 -19.65 11.09
CA GLY A 377 -13.43 -19.06 9.86
C GLY A 377 -14.46 -18.31 9.01
N TRP A 378 -15.57 -18.95 8.63
CA TRP A 378 -16.68 -18.36 7.83
C TRP A 378 -16.27 -17.62 6.56
N ALA A 379 -15.06 -17.84 6.04
CA ALA A 379 -14.62 -17.20 4.81
C ALA A 379 -15.48 -17.67 3.64
N ASN A 380 -15.91 -16.73 2.80
CA ASN A 380 -16.88 -16.96 1.71
C ASN A 380 -18.19 -17.65 2.18
N GLY A 381 -18.56 -17.50 3.46
CA GLY A 381 -19.76 -18.13 4.03
C GLY A 381 -19.57 -19.58 4.50
N PHE A 382 -18.37 -20.16 4.36
CA PHE A 382 -18.11 -21.54 4.78
C PHE A 382 -17.52 -21.63 6.20
N PRO A 383 -18.17 -22.32 7.15
CA PRO A 383 -17.47 -22.78 8.34
C PRO A 383 -16.37 -23.77 7.92
N GLY A 384 -15.20 -23.73 8.56
CA GLY A 384 -14.05 -24.57 8.20
C GLY A 384 -13.02 -23.90 7.29
N ARG A 385 -13.36 -22.76 6.67
CA ARG A 385 -12.46 -22.05 5.75
C ARG A 385 -11.83 -20.83 6.41
N HIS A 386 -10.50 -20.80 6.41
CA HIS A 386 -9.68 -19.72 6.95
C HIS A 386 -8.74 -19.20 5.87
N ILE A 387 -8.65 -17.88 5.70
CA ILE A 387 -7.80 -17.27 4.66
C ILE A 387 -6.80 -16.33 5.33
N PHE A 388 -5.57 -16.38 4.85
CA PHE A 388 -4.44 -15.58 5.30
C PHE A 388 -3.73 -14.97 4.11
N ARG A 389 -3.27 -13.73 4.25
CA ARG A 389 -2.25 -13.14 3.38
C ARG A 389 -0.89 -13.39 4.02
N ILE A 390 0.10 -13.88 3.25
CA ILE A 390 1.35 -14.44 3.79
C ILE A 390 2.64 -13.92 3.13
N ASP A 391 2.56 -12.96 2.21
CA ASP A 391 3.69 -12.41 1.46
C ASP A 391 4.71 -11.70 2.35
N GLU A 392 4.33 -10.64 3.08
CA GLU A 392 5.24 -9.91 3.97
C GLU A 392 4.80 -10.03 5.43
N ASN A 393 3.67 -9.41 5.78
CA ASN A 393 3.00 -9.54 7.08
C ASN A 393 1.86 -10.55 6.97
N ILE A 394 1.72 -11.38 8.00
CA ILE A 394 0.59 -12.31 8.06
C ILE A 394 -0.66 -11.52 8.44
N MET A 395 -1.61 -11.40 7.50
CA MET A 395 -2.89 -10.76 7.74
C MET A 395 -4.00 -11.80 7.74
N LEU A 396 -4.84 -11.79 8.76
CA LEU A 396 -6.01 -12.67 8.84
C LEU A 396 -7.17 -12.11 8.01
N GLY A 397 -7.76 -12.94 7.15
CA GLY A 397 -9.02 -12.65 6.45
C GLY A 397 -10.27 -13.11 7.19
N THR A 398 -10.13 -13.74 8.36
CA THR A 398 -11.26 -14.29 9.12
C THR A 398 -11.42 -13.66 10.49
N CYS A 399 -12.63 -13.71 11.03
CA CYS A 399 -12.88 -13.22 12.36
C CYS A 399 -12.45 -14.22 13.44
N ASN A 400 -12.15 -13.72 14.63
CA ASN A 400 -11.77 -14.51 15.80
C ASN A 400 -12.73 -14.21 16.97
N LYS A 401 -13.57 -15.19 17.34
CA LYS A 401 -14.67 -15.00 18.30
C LYS A 401 -14.24 -15.16 19.76
N ASP A 402 -13.18 -15.93 20.02
CA ASP A 402 -12.92 -16.51 21.35
C ASP A 402 -11.68 -15.90 22.05
N VAL A 403 -11.25 -14.70 21.62
CA VAL A 403 -10.12 -14.01 22.25
C VAL A 403 -10.63 -12.92 23.19
N ALA A 404 -10.55 -13.17 24.49
CA ALA A 404 -10.75 -12.15 25.50
C ALA A 404 -9.44 -11.38 25.71
N GLY A 405 -9.42 -10.09 25.40
CA GLY A 405 -8.25 -9.25 25.57
C GLY A 405 -8.58 -7.77 25.42
N THR A 406 -7.79 -6.90 26.05
CA THR A 406 -7.90 -5.44 25.94
C THR A 406 -7.15 -4.87 24.72
N HIS A 407 -6.26 -5.68 24.12
CA HIS A 407 -5.44 -5.33 22.96
C HIS A 407 -5.44 -6.47 21.93
N LEU A 408 -6.52 -6.56 21.15
CA LEU A 408 -6.68 -7.51 20.07
C LEU A 408 -6.17 -6.89 18.76
N PRO A 409 -5.39 -7.64 17.95
CA PRO A 409 -4.87 -7.13 16.69
C PRO A 409 -6.00 -6.93 15.68
N LEU A 410 -6.13 -5.71 15.17
CA LEU A 410 -7.07 -5.37 14.11
C LEU A 410 -6.39 -5.48 12.74
N VAL A 411 -7.06 -6.11 11.79
CA VAL A 411 -6.61 -6.17 10.39
C VAL A 411 -7.53 -5.26 9.58
N PHE A 412 -6.96 -4.37 8.78
CA PHE A 412 -7.72 -3.44 7.95
C PHE A 412 -6.98 -3.10 6.67
N ALA A 413 -7.72 -2.66 5.66
CA ALA A 413 -7.17 -2.19 4.40
C ALA A 413 -8.08 -1.10 3.80
N PRO A 414 -7.51 -0.01 3.22
CA PRO A 414 -6.08 0.29 3.14
C PRO A 414 -5.48 0.66 4.51
N GLU A 415 -4.16 0.53 4.65
CA GLU A 415 -3.43 0.87 5.88
C GLU A 415 -3.14 2.39 6.01
N SER A 416 -3.32 3.13 4.91
CA SER A 416 -3.20 4.59 4.86
C SER A 416 -4.38 5.25 4.17
N GLY A 417 -4.56 6.54 4.44
CA GLY A 417 -5.51 7.37 3.71
C GLY A 417 -5.29 8.86 3.88
N ASN A 418 -5.88 9.63 2.98
CA ASN A 418 -5.74 11.08 2.94
C ASN A 418 -6.44 11.72 4.14
N MET A 419 -5.79 12.66 4.82
CA MET A 419 -6.32 13.35 6.00
C MET A 419 -7.67 14.06 5.73
N LEU A 420 -7.99 14.41 4.48
CA LEU A 420 -9.28 14.99 4.08
C LEU A 420 -10.48 14.03 4.26
N GLY A 421 -10.22 12.74 4.46
CA GLY A 421 -11.23 11.72 4.73
C GLY A 421 -11.88 11.14 3.48
N GLY A 422 -12.90 10.30 3.66
CA GLY A 422 -13.63 9.63 2.57
C GLY A 422 -12.99 8.32 2.08
N THR A 423 -11.90 7.88 2.71
CA THR A 423 -11.30 6.56 2.47
C THR A 423 -12.20 5.47 3.05
N LEU A 424 -12.52 4.45 2.25
CA LEU A 424 -13.26 3.28 2.69
C LEU A 424 -12.29 2.28 3.33
N VAL A 425 -12.37 2.12 4.65
CA VAL A 425 -11.51 1.21 5.41
C VAL A 425 -12.28 -0.09 5.69
N ASN A 426 -11.84 -1.17 5.04
CA ASN A 426 -12.34 -2.52 5.28
C ASN A 426 -11.66 -3.11 6.50
N ILE A 427 -12.42 -3.73 7.39
CA ILE A 427 -11.97 -4.16 8.71
C ILE A 427 -12.32 -5.62 8.91
N THR A 428 -11.36 -6.37 9.44
CA THR A 428 -11.47 -7.78 9.84
C THR A 428 -10.81 -8.01 11.19
N GLY A 429 -11.32 -8.99 11.94
CA GLY A 429 -10.84 -9.34 13.27
C GLY A 429 -12.00 -9.71 14.18
N PRO A 430 -12.87 -8.76 14.56
CA PRO A 430 -14.11 -9.07 15.27
C PRO A 430 -15.05 -9.90 14.39
N CYS A 431 -15.80 -10.81 15.02
CA CYS A 431 -16.90 -11.49 14.33
C CYS A 431 -18.15 -10.61 14.37
N PHE A 432 -18.63 -10.20 13.20
CA PHE A 432 -19.77 -9.31 13.05
C PHE A 432 -21.07 -10.09 12.83
N GLU A 433 -22.18 -9.57 13.33
CA GLU A 433 -23.52 -10.00 12.95
C GLU A 433 -24.24 -8.84 12.25
N PRO A 434 -25.18 -9.08 11.32
CA PRO A 434 -25.73 -8.03 10.44
C PRO A 434 -26.31 -6.80 11.15
N ASP A 435 -26.90 -6.98 12.34
CA ASP A 435 -27.55 -5.92 13.11
C ASP A 435 -26.64 -5.28 14.18
N MET A 436 -25.36 -5.70 14.25
CA MET A 436 -24.42 -5.15 15.22
C MET A 436 -24.01 -3.73 14.86
N ARG A 437 -24.00 -2.85 15.86
CA ARG A 437 -23.41 -1.51 15.75
C ARG A 437 -21.89 -1.62 15.80
N VAL A 438 -21.21 -1.11 14.78
CA VAL A 438 -19.75 -1.02 14.76
C VAL A 438 -19.36 0.44 14.93
N ARG A 439 -18.48 0.73 15.89
CA ARG A 439 -17.92 2.07 16.13
C ARG A 439 -16.43 2.04 15.84
N CYS A 440 -16.00 2.91 14.94
CA CYS A 440 -14.61 3.05 14.52
C CYS A 440 -14.08 4.38 15.00
N ARG A 441 -12.95 4.36 15.70
CA ARG A 441 -12.29 5.55 16.23
C ARG A 441 -10.94 5.74 15.55
N PHE A 442 -10.79 6.84 14.84
CA PHE A 442 -9.55 7.30 14.24
C PHE A 442 -8.99 8.40 15.15
N ASP A 443 -8.03 8.05 16.00
CA ASP A 443 -7.51 8.92 17.05
C ASP A 443 -8.61 9.44 18.00
N THR A 444 -9.07 10.68 17.80
CA THR A 444 -10.12 11.33 18.59
C THR A 444 -11.48 11.34 17.90
N GLU A 445 -11.53 11.07 16.59
CA GLU A 445 -12.76 11.14 15.79
C GLU A 445 -13.44 9.77 15.71
N GLU A 446 -14.75 9.73 15.96
CA GLU A 446 -15.55 8.51 16.00
C GLU A 446 -16.59 8.48 14.88
N VAL A 447 -16.66 7.35 14.16
CA VAL A 447 -17.60 7.12 13.05
C VAL A 447 -18.31 5.78 13.21
N ILE A 448 -19.53 5.71 12.69
CA ILE A 448 -20.33 4.48 12.67
C ILE A 448 -19.95 3.66 11.43
N GLY A 449 -19.58 2.41 11.64
CA GLY A 449 -19.28 1.42 10.60
C GLY A 449 -20.49 0.61 10.19
N VAL A 450 -20.38 -0.07 9.06
CA VAL A 450 -21.41 -0.97 8.52
C VAL A 450 -20.87 -2.37 8.30
N VAL A 451 -21.64 -3.35 8.74
CA VAL A 451 -21.34 -4.76 8.60
C VAL A 451 -21.68 -5.22 7.18
N VAL A 452 -20.71 -5.83 6.50
CA VAL A 452 -20.89 -6.44 5.18
C VAL A 452 -21.23 -7.92 5.35
N ASN A 453 -20.41 -8.63 6.11
CA ASN A 453 -20.58 -10.05 6.41
C ASN A 453 -19.94 -10.37 7.77
N ARG A 454 -19.92 -11.65 8.15
CA ARG A 454 -19.41 -12.08 9.46
C ARG A 454 -17.93 -11.73 9.72
N ASN A 455 -17.13 -11.58 8.67
CA ASN A 455 -15.69 -11.32 8.74
C ASN A 455 -15.30 -9.89 8.36
N ARG A 456 -16.21 -9.09 7.81
CA ARG A 456 -15.90 -7.78 7.21
C ARG A 456 -16.91 -6.73 7.62
N ALA A 457 -16.40 -5.61 8.12
CA ALA A 457 -17.11 -4.35 8.29
C ALA A 457 -16.37 -3.23 7.55
N ILE A 458 -17.06 -2.13 7.24
CA ILE A 458 -16.51 -0.97 6.55
C ILE A 458 -16.73 0.27 7.41
N CYS A 459 -15.67 1.06 7.58
CA CYS A 459 -15.72 2.38 8.17
C CYS A 459 -15.19 3.43 7.19
N VAL A 460 -15.88 4.57 7.11
CA VAL A 460 -15.42 5.69 6.29
C VAL A 460 -14.56 6.59 7.15
N GLN A 461 -13.31 6.78 6.76
CA GLN A 461 -12.40 7.67 7.45
C GLN A 461 -12.96 9.11 7.47
N PRO A 462 -13.08 9.77 8.63
CA PRO A 462 -13.47 11.17 8.71
C PRO A 462 -12.33 12.12 8.30
N PHE A 463 -12.60 13.42 8.29
CA PHE A 463 -11.55 14.43 8.23
C PHE A 463 -10.69 14.35 9.49
N LEU A 464 -9.38 14.25 9.31
CA LEU A 464 -8.39 14.17 10.38
C LEU A 464 -7.42 15.34 10.23
N MET A 465 -7.13 16.00 11.34
CA MET A 465 -6.11 17.06 11.40
C MET A 465 -4.83 16.48 11.98
N ALA A 466 -4.26 15.43 11.39
CA ALA A 466 -3.02 14.83 11.85
C ALA A 466 -2.26 14.21 10.67
N GLU A 467 -0.94 14.05 10.78
CA GLU A 467 -0.14 13.25 9.85
C GLU A 467 0.59 12.11 10.56
N GLY A 468 0.91 11.06 9.81
CA GLY A 468 1.64 9.91 10.32
C GLY A 468 0.75 8.85 10.99
N TYR A 469 1.34 8.02 11.85
CA TYR A 469 0.63 6.91 12.47
C TYR A 469 -0.25 7.37 13.63
N ILE A 470 -1.55 7.10 13.51
CA ILE A 470 -2.55 7.34 14.57
C ILE A 470 -3.11 6.00 15.10
N PRO A 471 -3.61 5.97 16.34
CA PRO A 471 -4.32 4.79 16.83
C PRO A 471 -5.67 4.64 16.12
N PHE A 472 -5.94 3.44 15.61
CA PHE A 472 -7.22 3.06 15.02
C PHE A 472 -7.86 1.97 15.88
N GLU A 473 -9.01 2.27 16.45
CA GLU A 473 -9.67 1.40 17.42
C GLU A 473 -11.10 1.07 16.98
N VAL A 474 -11.52 -0.18 17.19
CA VAL A 474 -12.85 -0.66 16.82
C VAL A 474 -13.57 -1.27 18.03
N SER A 475 -14.83 -0.86 18.19
CA SER A 475 -15.77 -1.40 19.15
C SER A 475 -16.95 -2.03 18.41
N VAL A 476 -17.42 -3.18 18.91
CA VAL A 476 -18.57 -3.92 18.37
C VAL A 476 -19.66 -4.01 19.42
N GLY A 477 -20.89 -3.68 19.03
CA GLY A 477 -22.06 -3.59 19.92
C GLY A 477 -21.89 -2.48 20.96
N GLU A 478 -22.24 -2.77 22.21
CA GLU A 478 -21.99 -1.88 23.36
C GLU A 478 -20.64 -2.17 24.04
N GLY A 479 -19.74 -2.87 23.35
CA GLY A 479 -18.43 -3.21 23.88
C GLY A 479 -17.46 -2.04 23.98
N ILE A 480 -16.32 -2.31 24.60
CA ILE A 480 -15.16 -1.42 24.65
C ILE A 480 -14.27 -1.56 23.41
N TYR A 481 -13.35 -0.60 23.23
CA TYR A 481 -12.37 -0.56 22.14
C TYR A 481 -11.23 -1.57 22.35
N ASN A 482 -11.54 -2.86 22.17
CA ASN A 482 -10.57 -3.95 22.35
C ASN A 482 -9.71 -4.19 21.11
N TRP A 483 -10.22 -3.87 19.93
CA TRP A 483 -9.53 -4.10 18.67
C TRP A 483 -8.74 -2.87 18.27
N LYS A 484 -7.43 -3.01 18.11
CA LYS A 484 -6.52 -1.87 17.90
C LYS A 484 -5.56 -2.12 16.75
N GLY A 485 -5.26 -1.04 16.03
CA GLY A 485 -4.32 -0.98 14.93
C GLY A 485 -3.66 0.39 14.82
N LYS A 486 -2.71 0.53 13.89
CA LYS A 486 -2.04 1.81 13.59
C LYS A 486 -2.37 2.22 12.16
N TYR A 487 -3.12 3.31 11.99
CA TYR A 487 -3.52 3.82 10.68
C TYR A 487 -2.60 4.97 10.26
N PHE A 488 -2.14 5.00 9.02
CA PHE A 488 -1.24 6.05 8.55
C PHE A 488 -2.02 7.15 7.83
N VAL A 489 -1.95 8.39 8.33
CA VAL A 489 -2.61 9.54 7.73
C VAL A 489 -1.65 10.29 6.82
N GLU A 490 -2.02 10.39 5.56
CA GLU A 490 -1.27 11.11 4.53
C GLU A 490 -1.79 12.54 4.38
N THR A 491 -0.89 13.52 4.27
CA THR A 491 -1.30 14.91 4.02
C THR A 491 -1.66 15.10 2.54
N PRO A 492 -2.47 16.11 2.16
CA PRO A 492 -2.83 16.37 0.76
C PRO A 492 -1.63 16.65 -0.15
N ALA A 493 -0.49 17.06 0.41
CA ALA A 493 0.74 17.27 -0.34
C ALA A 493 1.48 15.95 -0.65
N THR A 494 1.46 14.98 0.28
CA THR A 494 2.19 13.70 0.15
C THR A 494 1.33 12.56 -0.35
N ALA A 495 0.02 12.62 -0.15
CA ALA A 495 -0.93 11.63 -0.63
C ALA A 495 -0.86 11.50 -2.15
N THR A 496 -1.10 10.29 -2.67
CA THR A 496 -1.18 10.07 -4.11
C THR A 496 -2.27 10.95 -4.72
N GLU A 497 -1.90 11.70 -5.75
CA GLU A 497 -2.82 12.56 -6.47
C GLU A 497 -3.80 11.72 -7.29
N LYS A 498 -5.09 11.78 -6.95
CA LYS A 498 -6.14 11.02 -7.63
C LYS A 498 -6.96 11.83 -8.63
N ILE A 499 -6.88 13.16 -8.54
CA ILE A 499 -7.43 14.11 -9.50
C ILE A 499 -6.24 14.91 -10.04
N LEU A 500 -5.96 14.76 -11.33
CA LEU A 500 -4.88 15.42 -12.03
C LEU A 500 -5.42 16.64 -12.79
N PHE A 501 -4.57 17.66 -12.92
CA PHE A 501 -4.83 18.82 -13.77
C PHE A 501 -3.99 18.68 -15.04
N ASP A 502 -4.63 18.72 -16.20
CA ASP A 502 -3.94 18.48 -17.48
C ASP A 502 -3.06 19.67 -17.89
N ASP A 503 -3.31 20.86 -17.31
CA ASP A 503 -2.55 22.08 -17.56
C ASP A 503 -2.43 22.96 -16.29
N ASN A 504 -1.75 24.11 -16.44
CA ASN A 504 -1.54 25.09 -15.37
C ASN A 504 -2.71 26.08 -15.21
N SER A 505 -3.87 25.88 -15.88
CA SER A 505 -5.01 26.80 -15.85
C SER A 505 -5.59 26.98 -14.44
N ILE A 506 -5.52 25.95 -13.60
CA ILE A 506 -5.99 25.97 -12.21
C ILE A 506 -5.25 27.02 -11.35
N HIS A 507 -4.06 27.41 -11.77
CA HIS A 507 -3.25 28.42 -11.09
C HIS A 507 -3.48 29.85 -11.61
N GLU A 508 -4.30 30.02 -12.65
CA GLU A 508 -4.63 31.33 -13.21
C GLU A 508 -5.75 32.03 -12.43
N LYS A 509 -5.81 33.36 -12.58
CA LYS A 509 -6.78 34.20 -11.87
C LYS A 509 -8.21 34.02 -12.40
N GLU A 510 -8.35 34.01 -13.73
CA GLU A 510 -9.62 33.92 -14.45
C GLU A 510 -9.46 33.04 -15.71
N PRO A 511 -9.17 31.73 -15.54
CA PRO A 511 -9.09 30.81 -16.67
C PRO A 511 -10.48 30.63 -17.30
N MET A 512 -10.54 30.38 -18.61
CA MET A 512 -11.82 30.08 -19.30
C MET A 512 -12.32 28.66 -19.00
N GLU A 513 -11.40 27.69 -19.00
CA GLU A 513 -11.68 26.28 -18.81
C GLU A 513 -10.57 25.66 -17.95
N ILE A 514 -10.93 24.66 -17.14
CA ILE A 514 -9.99 23.90 -16.31
C ILE A 514 -10.18 22.41 -16.62
N PRO A 515 -9.29 21.79 -17.40
CA PRO A 515 -9.33 20.36 -17.68
C PRO A 515 -8.81 19.56 -16.47
N ILE A 516 -9.61 18.57 -16.05
CA ILE A 516 -9.27 17.63 -14.99
C ILE A 516 -9.38 16.19 -15.47
N SER A 517 -8.53 15.32 -14.94
CA SER A 517 -8.52 13.89 -15.24
C SER A 517 -8.42 13.03 -13.98
N TRP A 518 -8.97 11.83 -14.02
CA TRP A 518 -8.94 10.85 -12.94
C TRP A 518 -8.98 9.43 -13.50
N ASP A 519 -8.55 8.44 -12.72
CA ASP A 519 -8.73 7.03 -13.08
C ASP A 519 -10.17 6.60 -12.76
N SER A 520 -10.92 6.21 -13.80
CA SER A 520 -12.32 5.78 -13.68
C SER A 520 -12.48 4.54 -12.80
N LYS A 521 -11.46 3.67 -12.75
CA LYS A 521 -11.47 2.43 -11.96
C LYS A 521 -11.44 2.66 -10.45
N ASN A 522 -11.05 3.86 -10.00
CA ASN A 522 -11.07 4.19 -8.57
C ASN A 522 -12.49 4.27 -7.98
N PHE A 523 -13.50 4.45 -8.82
CA PHE A 523 -14.90 4.49 -8.38
C PHE A 523 -15.62 3.16 -8.63
N THR A 524 -15.59 2.69 -9.86
CA THR A 524 -16.31 1.50 -10.32
C THR A 524 -15.78 1.06 -11.68
N THR A 525 -15.97 -0.21 -12.02
CA THR A 525 -15.73 -0.74 -13.36
C THR A 525 -16.80 -0.30 -14.37
N ASP A 526 -17.93 0.24 -13.90
CA ASP A 526 -19.01 0.73 -14.75
C ASP A 526 -18.75 2.17 -15.24
N GLU A 527 -18.42 2.30 -16.52
CA GLU A 527 -18.21 3.60 -17.19
C GLU A 527 -19.49 4.41 -17.40
N SER A 528 -20.67 3.80 -17.20
CA SER A 528 -21.96 4.50 -17.25
C SER A 528 -22.32 5.15 -15.91
N ALA A 529 -21.54 4.90 -14.86
CA ALA A 529 -21.76 5.51 -13.56
C ALA A 529 -21.67 7.03 -13.62
N SER A 530 -22.53 7.66 -12.83
CA SER A 530 -22.69 9.10 -12.76
C SER A 530 -21.96 9.65 -11.54
N LEU A 531 -21.17 10.71 -11.75
CA LEU A 531 -20.30 11.35 -10.78
C LEU A 531 -20.78 12.77 -10.48
N ARG A 532 -20.51 13.20 -9.25
CA ARG A 532 -20.72 14.55 -8.78
C ARG A 532 -19.36 15.18 -8.47
N ILE A 533 -19.21 16.43 -8.89
CA ILE A 533 -18.01 17.22 -8.62
C ILE A 533 -18.40 18.36 -7.70
N SER A 534 -17.73 18.45 -6.56
CA SER A 534 -17.95 19.51 -5.58
C SER A 534 -16.66 20.21 -5.20
N ILE A 535 -16.81 21.41 -4.65
CA ILE A 535 -15.70 22.25 -4.22
C ILE A 535 -15.80 22.52 -2.73
N TRP A 536 -14.67 22.37 -2.06
CA TRP A 536 -14.51 22.54 -0.63
C TRP A 536 -13.44 23.60 -0.37
N GLY A 537 -13.53 24.32 0.74
CA GLY A 537 -12.54 25.31 1.13
C GLY A 537 -12.11 25.12 2.58
N TYR A 538 -10.94 25.66 2.91
CA TYR A 538 -10.40 25.60 4.26
C TYR A 538 -10.08 26.99 4.80
N LYS A 539 -10.27 27.19 6.12
CA LYS A 539 -9.88 28.42 6.82
C LYS A 539 -9.44 28.18 8.27
N GLU A 540 -8.64 29.12 8.77
CA GLU A 540 -8.12 29.17 10.15
C GLU A 540 -8.42 30.49 10.84
N THR A 541 -9.58 31.10 10.55
CA THR A 541 -9.93 32.41 11.12
C THR A 541 -10.29 32.34 12.61
N THR A 542 -10.59 31.15 13.12
CA THR A 542 -10.82 30.90 14.55
C THR A 542 -9.74 29.96 15.08
N ILE A 543 -9.67 29.81 16.40
CA ILE A 543 -8.74 28.89 17.07
C ILE A 543 -8.90 27.45 16.53
N ARG A 544 -10.10 27.09 16.05
CA ARG A 544 -10.39 25.79 15.45
C ARG A 544 -10.41 25.89 13.92
N PRO A 545 -9.51 25.19 13.22
CA PRO A 545 -9.53 25.07 11.77
C PRO A 545 -10.80 24.39 11.25
N GLN A 546 -11.25 24.77 10.06
CA GLN A 546 -12.50 24.26 9.48
C GLN A 546 -12.35 23.95 7.98
N LEU A 547 -12.76 22.74 7.59
CA LEU A 547 -12.99 22.34 6.20
C LEU A 547 -14.48 22.49 5.89
N MET A 548 -14.82 23.35 4.92
CA MET A 548 -16.19 23.76 4.62
C MET A 548 -16.58 23.39 3.18
N TYR A 549 -17.78 22.87 3.02
CA TYR A 549 -18.39 22.70 1.70
C TYR A 549 -18.75 24.07 1.11
N ILE A 550 -18.37 24.33 -0.14
CA ILE A 550 -18.65 25.60 -0.81
C ILE A 550 -19.85 25.44 -1.76
N ASP A 551 -19.75 24.55 -2.74
CA ASP A 551 -20.73 24.44 -3.82
C ASP A 551 -20.58 23.13 -4.63
N GLN A 552 -21.61 22.79 -5.40
CA GLN A 552 -21.59 21.73 -6.40
C GLN A 552 -21.24 22.31 -7.77
N ILE A 553 -20.12 21.86 -8.33
CA ILE A 553 -19.61 22.33 -9.62
C ILE A 553 -20.45 21.75 -10.75
N GLU A 554 -20.62 20.43 -10.77
CA GLU A 554 -21.40 19.71 -11.77
C GLU A 554 -22.05 18.47 -11.12
N ASP A 555 -23.23 18.09 -11.59
CA ASP A 555 -23.86 16.82 -11.25
C ASP A 555 -23.92 15.92 -12.48
N SER A 556 -23.98 14.63 -12.23
CA SER A 556 -24.20 13.61 -13.25
C SER A 556 -23.15 13.53 -14.37
N VAL A 557 -21.88 13.79 -14.05
CA VAL A 557 -20.76 13.62 -14.97
C VAL A 557 -20.52 12.14 -15.23
N ARG A 558 -20.39 11.72 -16.49
CA ARG A 558 -20.08 10.32 -16.82
C ARG A 558 -18.68 9.95 -16.33
N ASN A 559 -18.50 8.73 -15.84
CA ASN A 559 -17.19 8.21 -15.42
C ASN A 559 -16.26 7.88 -16.61
N SER A 560 -15.95 8.88 -17.44
CA SER A 560 -15.04 8.77 -18.60
C SER A 560 -13.57 9.04 -18.25
N GLY A 561 -13.26 9.38 -17.00
CA GLY A 561 -11.91 9.69 -16.53
C GLY A 561 -11.39 11.09 -16.88
N LYS A 562 -12.21 11.94 -17.52
CA LYS A 562 -11.88 13.33 -17.87
C LYS A 562 -13.10 14.22 -17.81
N PHE A 563 -12.91 15.47 -17.40
CA PHE A 563 -13.93 16.51 -17.41
C PHE A 563 -13.30 17.89 -17.57
N VAL A 564 -14.01 18.82 -18.19
CA VAL A 564 -13.55 20.21 -18.34
C VAL A 564 -14.52 21.13 -17.62
N ILE A 565 -14.01 21.83 -16.60
CA ILE A 565 -14.79 22.79 -15.83
C ILE A 565 -14.83 24.11 -16.60
N ASN A 566 -16.02 24.54 -17.03
CA ASN A 566 -16.22 25.84 -17.66
C ASN A 566 -16.51 26.91 -16.59
N THR A 567 -15.64 27.91 -16.46
CA THR A 567 -15.70 28.90 -15.36
C THR A 567 -16.80 29.94 -15.55
N GLU A 568 -17.27 30.19 -16.78
CA GLU A 568 -18.32 31.18 -17.08
C GLU A 568 -19.64 30.80 -16.39
N LYS A 569 -19.89 29.50 -16.15
CA LYS A 569 -21.05 29.01 -15.38
C LYS A 569 -21.11 29.57 -13.95
N PHE A 570 -19.97 29.97 -13.36
CA PHE A 570 -19.90 30.39 -11.95
C PHE A 570 -19.86 31.92 -11.78
N LYS A 571 -19.74 32.68 -12.86
CA LYS A 571 -19.60 34.15 -12.84
C LYS A 571 -20.70 34.88 -12.08
N HIS A 572 -21.94 34.38 -12.21
CA HIS A 572 -23.14 34.94 -11.59
C HIS A 572 -23.53 34.23 -10.30
N ARG A 573 -22.80 33.19 -9.85
CA ARG A 573 -23.07 32.55 -8.57
C ARG A 573 -22.74 33.50 -7.41
N ARG A 574 -23.50 33.36 -6.33
CA ARG A 574 -23.37 34.15 -5.11
C ARG A 574 -23.50 33.22 -3.91
N ASN A 575 -22.43 33.10 -3.15
CA ASN A 575 -22.38 32.29 -1.93
C ASN A 575 -22.61 33.18 -0.70
N LYS A 576 -22.81 32.55 0.45
CA LYS A 576 -22.90 33.26 1.74
C LYS A 576 -21.59 33.98 2.03
N ARG A 577 -21.68 35.13 2.70
CA ARG A 577 -20.51 35.96 3.03
C ARG A 577 -19.43 35.22 3.80
N GLU A 578 -19.81 34.29 4.68
CA GLU A 578 -18.89 33.45 5.47
C GLU A 578 -17.96 32.55 4.62
N LEU A 579 -18.34 32.26 3.37
CA LEU A 579 -17.56 31.46 2.44
C LEU A 579 -16.58 32.32 1.63
N LEU A 580 -16.76 33.65 1.58
CA LEU A 580 -15.88 34.55 0.84
C LEU A 580 -14.50 34.73 1.50
N ASP A 581 -14.35 34.31 2.75
CA ASP A 581 -13.04 34.23 3.43
C ASP A 581 -12.20 33.02 2.98
N LEU A 582 -12.79 32.07 2.25
CA LEU A 582 -12.10 30.88 1.74
C LEU A 582 -11.30 31.24 0.48
N GLN A 583 -9.98 31.28 0.61
CA GLN A 583 -9.10 31.64 -0.51
C GLN A 583 -8.53 30.43 -1.26
N TYR A 584 -8.59 29.24 -0.65
CA TYR A 584 -8.13 27.99 -1.23
C TYR A 584 -8.94 26.80 -0.75
N GLY A 585 -8.80 25.70 -1.47
CA GLY A 585 -9.65 24.55 -1.27
C GLY A 585 -9.24 23.34 -2.07
N PHE A 586 -10.23 22.47 -2.30
CA PHE A 586 -10.07 21.18 -2.94
C PHE A 586 -11.25 20.90 -3.86
N LEU A 587 -10.98 20.20 -4.95
CA LEU A 587 -12.01 19.50 -5.70
C LEU A 587 -12.24 18.13 -5.06
N GLN A 588 -13.51 17.77 -4.97
CA GLN A 588 -13.95 16.47 -4.49
C GLN A 588 -14.81 15.82 -5.57
N ILE A 589 -14.48 14.59 -5.96
CA ILE A 589 -15.31 13.78 -6.88
C ILE A 589 -15.83 12.56 -6.12
N ASN A 590 -17.14 12.34 -6.23
CA ASN A 590 -17.82 11.21 -5.62
C ASN A 590 -18.92 10.67 -6.57
N LEU A 591 -19.36 9.42 -6.41
CA LEU A 591 -20.52 8.88 -7.16
C LEU A 591 -21.81 9.63 -6.78
N THR A 592 -22.60 10.02 -7.78
CA THR A 592 -23.94 10.59 -7.57
C THR A 592 -24.87 9.56 -6.92
N ASN A 593 -24.78 8.31 -7.38
CA ASN A 593 -25.50 7.18 -6.78
C ASN A 593 -24.56 6.43 -5.84
N PRO A 594 -24.81 6.46 -4.52
CA PRO A 594 -23.94 5.79 -3.57
C PRO A 594 -24.05 4.27 -3.73
N ILE A 595 -22.96 3.58 -3.45
CA ILE A 595 -22.91 2.12 -3.37
C ILE A 595 -23.78 1.71 -2.19
N ARG A 596 -24.89 1.02 -2.47
CA ARG A 596 -25.78 0.51 -1.43
C ARG A 596 -25.29 -0.85 -0.97
N MET A 597 -24.95 -0.96 0.31
CA MET A 597 -24.74 -2.23 0.99
C MET A 597 -25.68 -2.31 2.19
N ASN A 598 -26.63 -3.24 2.14
CA ASN A 598 -27.68 -3.39 3.14
C ASN A 598 -28.48 -2.08 3.32
N THR A 599 -28.60 -1.57 4.55
CA THR A 599 -29.36 -0.36 4.90
C THR A 599 -28.58 0.94 4.70
N SER A 600 -27.29 0.86 4.38
CA SER A 600 -26.39 2.02 4.34
C SER A 600 -25.76 2.20 2.97
N SER A 601 -25.48 3.45 2.64
CA SER A 601 -24.97 3.83 1.33
C SER A 601 -23.67 4.61 1.48
N PHE A 602 -22.63 4.16 0.80
CA PHE A 602 -21.30 4.78 0.86
C PHE A 602 -20.83 5.16 -0.51
N THR A 603 -19.96 6.15 -0.56
CA THR A 603 -19.41 6.62 -1.81
C THR A 603 -17.90 6.80 -1.65
N PRO A 604 -17.07 6.14 -2.47
CA PRO A 604 -15.65 6.45 -2.51
C PRO A 604 -15.45 7.91 -2.93
N VAL A 605 -14.50 8.58 -2.28
CA VAL A 605 -14.23 10.00 -2.47
C VAL A 605 -12.81 10.17 -2.99
N LEU A 606 -12.66 10.98 -4.04
CA LEU A 606 -11.38 11.46 -4.52
C LEU A 606 -11.20 12.92 -4.18
N TRP A 607 -9.99 13.29 -3.77
CA TRP A 607 -9.60 14.65 -3.48
C TRP A 607 -8.48 15.09 -4.41
N SER A 608 -8.52 16.35 -4.82
CA SER A 608 -7.41 16.99 -5.54
C SER A 608 -6.31 17.40 -4.56
N ARG A 609 -5.16 17.82 -5.10
CA ARG A 609 -4.22 18.67 -4.36
C ARG A 609 -4.87 20.02 -4.00
N PRO A 610 -4.31 20.78 -3.05
CA PRO A 610 -4.84 22.09 -2.71
C PRO A 610 -4.80 23.02 -3.93
N ILE A 611 -5.87 23.79 -4.14
CA ILE A 611 -6.03 24.70 -5.27
C ILE A 611 -6.42 26.12 -4.81
N PRO A 612 -5.98 27.17 -5.50
CA PRO A 612 -6.48 28.52 -5.26
C PRO A 612 -7.94 28.62 -5.73
N LEU A 613 -8.78 29.38 -5.00
CA LEU A 613 -10.21 29.54 -5.33
C LEU A 613 -10.51 30.82 -6.11
N ALA A 614 -9.49 31.50 -6.65
CA ALA A 614 -9.65 32.76 -7.40
C ALA A 614 -10.52 32.62 -8.65
N TRP A 615 -10.40 31.51 -9.38
CA TRP A 615 -11.22 31.25 -10.56
C TRP A 615 -12.72 31.10 -10.23
N TYR A 616 -13.07 30.71 -9.00
CA TYR A 616 -14.46 30.55 -8.54
C TYR A 616 -14.98 31.81 -7.83
N PHE A 617 -14.23 32.34 -6.83
CA PHE A 617 -14.66 33.49 -6.04
C PHE A 617 -14.29 34.86 -6.65
N GLY A 618 -13.43 34.91 -7.66
CA GLY A 618 -12.97 36.16 -8.30
C GLY A 618 -14.10 37.14 -8.67
N PRO A 619 -15.21 36.71 -9.30
CA PRO A 619 -16.36 37.57 -9.59
C PRO A 619 -17.05 38.13 -8.34
N GLN A 620 -17.09 37.35 -7.25
CA GLN A 620 -17.71 37.74 -5.99
C GLN A 620 -16.82 38.72 -5.23
N TRP A 621 -15.51 38.43 -5.14
CA TRP A 621 -14.51 39.34 -4.58
C TRP A 621 -14.41 40.65 -5.36
N ARG A 622 -14.59 40.62 -6.69
CA ARG A 622 -14.67 41.84 -7.49
C ARG A 622 -15.85 42.73 -7.10
N THR A 623 -16.96 42.11 -6.69
CA THR A 623 -18.14 42.85 -6.22
C THR A 623 -17.91 43.44 -4.82
N GLU A 624 -17.25 42.70 -3.92
CA GLU A 624 -17.02 43.15 -2.53
C GLU A 624 -15.82 44.10 -2.37
N TYR A 625 -14.71 43.86 -3.06
CA TYR A 625 -13.44 44.58 -2.91
C TYR A 625 -13.03 45.38 -4.16
N GLY A 626 -13.83 45.35 -5.23
CA GLY A 626 -13.54 46.06 -6.48
C GLY A 626 -12.61 45.32 -7.45
N SER A 627 -12.23 45.98 -8.55
CA SER A 627 -11.43 45.38 -9.63
C SER A 627 -10.01 44.95 -9.20
N ASN A 628 -9.48 45.55 -8.13
CA ASN A 628 -8.15 45.25 -7.57
C ASN A 628 -8.23 44.40 -6.29
N TRP A 629 -9.24 43.54 -6.19
CA TRP A 629 -9.41 42.61 -5.05
C TRP A 629 -8.16 41.81 -4.67
N PRO A 630 -7.23 41.37 -5.58
CA PRO A 630 -6.05 40.62 -5.15
C PRO A 630 -5.13 41.45 -4.25
N ALA A 631 -4.96 42.73 -4.56
CA ALA A 631 -4.16 43.64 -3.75
C ALA A 631 -4.82 43.89 -2.38
N VAL A 632 -6.15 44.03 -2.34
CA VAL A 632 -6.90 44.21 -1.08
C VAL A 632 -6.75 42.98 -0.17
N LEU A 633 -6.88 41.77 -0.73
CA LEU A 633 -6.67 40.53 0.03
C LEU A 633 -5.21 40.37 0.47
N CYS A 634 -4.26 40.76 -0.39
CA CYS A 634 -2.85 40.79 -0.05
C CYS A 634 -2.58 41.73 1.15
N ASP A 635 -3.09 42.96 1.12
CA ASP A 635 -2.92 43.95 2.18
C ASP A 635 -3.59 43.49 3.49
N LYS A 636 -4.76 42.85 3.41
CA LYS A 636 -5.44 42.22 4.55
C LYS A 636 -4.58 41.13 5.17
N TRP A 637 -3.98 40.26 4.37
CA TRP A 637 -3.03 39.26 4.86
C TRP A 637 -1.79 39.90 5.50
N ILE A 638 -1.18 40.90 4.86
CA ILE A 638 -0.03 41.65 5.42
C ILE A 638 -0.37 42.25 6.78
N MET A 639 -1.59 42.78 6.94
CA MET A 639 -2.05 43.35 8.20
C MET A 639 -2.12 42.27 9.29
N TYR A 640 -2.71 41.11 9.00
CA TYR A 640 -2.82 40.02 9.99
C TYR A 640 -1.47 39.40 10.34
N ASP A 641 -0.58 39.19 9.35
CA ASP A 641 0.74 38.59 9.57
C ASP A 641 1.61 39.43 10.52
N ARG A 642 1.42 40.75 10.56
CA ARG A 642 2.09 41.67 11.51
C ARG A 642 1.75 41.41 12.98
N TYR A 643 0.56 40.87 13.25
CA TYR A 643 0.13 40.59 14.61
C TYR A 643 0.55 39.19 15.08
N LEU A 644 1.05 38.35 14.17
CA LEU A 644 1.55 37.03 14.49
C LEU A 644 3.01 37.10 14.96
N LYS A 645 3.42 36.12 15.79
CA LYS A 645 4.81 36.01 16.26
C LYS A 645 5.77 35.92 15.07
N ASN A 646 6.91 36.58 15.19
CA ASN A 646 8.00 36.47 14.24
C ASN A 646 8.69 35.10 14.39
N PHE A 647 8.84 34.38 13.28
CA PHE A 647 9.35 33.01 13.27
C PHE A 647 10.65 32.87 12.47
N ALA A 648 11.04 33.89 11.72
CA ALA A 648 12.11 33.75 10.75
C ALA A 648 13.46 33.46 11.42
N SER A 649 13.71 33.98 12.63
CA SER A 649 14.95 33.71 13.37
C SER A 649 15.04 32.28 13.92
N GLU A 650 13.96 31.50 13.86
CA GLU A 650 13.87 30.15 14.42
C GLU A 650 14.08 29.06 13.36
N VAL A 651 14.13 29.43 12.08
CA VAL A 651 14.36 28.48 10.99
C VAL A 651 15.86 28.39 10.63
N PRO A 652 16.35 27.23 10.17
CA PRO A 652 17.75 27.06 9.83
C PRO A 652 18.16 27.93 8.64
N LEU A 653 19.45 28.31 8.60
CA LEU A 653 20.02 29.11 7.53
C LEU A 653 20.27 28.27 6.29
N CYS A 654 19.86 28.77 5.12
CA CYS A 654 20.12 28.11 3.85
C CYS A 654 21.62 28.01 3.53
N PRO A 655 22.13 26.84 3.14
CA PRO A 655 23.48 26.72 2.59
C PRO A 655 23.64 27.54 1.31
N CYS A 656 24.79 28.19 1.12
CA CYS A 656 25.03 29.02 -0.08
C CYS A 656 25.09 28.20 -1.38
N THR A 657 25.51 26.93 -1.32
CA THR A 657 25.64 26.05 -2.50
C THR A 657 24.76 24.82 -2.39
N LEU A 658 24.27 24.35 -3.55
CA LEU A 658 23.45 23.13 -3.63
C LEU A 658 24.18 21.91 -3.08
N LYS A 659 25.49 21.81 -3.32
CA LYS A 659 26.31 20.70 -2.83
C LYS A 659 26.28 20.59 -1.31
N HIS A 660 26.35 21.71 -0.60
CA HIS A 660 26.26 21.70 0.86
C HIS A 660 24.87 21.27 1.34
N ALA A 661 23.81 21.76 0.69
CA ALA A 661 22.44 21.34 1.01
C ALA A 661 22.21 19.84 0.83
N LEU A 662 22.73 19.24 -0.24
CA LEU A 662 22.59 17.79 -0.50
C LEU A 662 23.41 16.91 0.45
N LEU A 663 24.50 17.45 1.02
CA LEU A 663 25.31 16.76 2.02
C LEU A 663 24.69 16.88 3.42
N ASP A 664 23.99 17.97 3.73
CA ASP A 664 23.28 18.18 4.99
C ASP A 664 21.87 17.55 5.00
N LYS A 665 21.82 16.23 4.83
CA LYS A 665 20.57 15.45 4.83
C LYS A 665 19.90 15.39 6.21
N GLY A 666 20.62 15.76 7.27
CA GLY A 666 20.07 15.81 8.63
C GLY A 666 19.16 17.00 8.84
N THR A 667 19.50 18.15 8.23
CA THR A 667 18.70 19.37 8.33
C THR A 667 17.73 19.52 7.16
N TYR A 668 18.16 19.14 5.95
CA TYR A 668 17.43 19.42 4.71
C TYR A 668 16.98 18.16 3.97
N LEU A 669 15.79 18.21 3.40
CA LEU A 669 15.21 17.21 2.51
C LEU A 669 14.86 17.85 1.16
N PRO A 670 14.93 17.11 0.05
CA PRO A 670 14.45 17.59 -1.24
C PRO A 670 12.99 18.08 -1.17
N ASP A 671 12.69 19.21 -1.82
CA ASP A 671 11.33 19.72 -1.97
C ASP A 671 10.66 19.04 -3.18
N PRO A 672 9.59 18.24 -3.00
CA PRO A 672 8.92 17.55 -4.10
C PRO A 672 8.34 18.47 -5.19
N THR A 673 8.16 19.76 -4.90
CA THR A 673 7.63 20.73 -5.86
C THR A 673 8.68 21.29 -6.82
N CYS A 674 9.97 21.13 -6.49
CA CYS A 674 11.09 21.57 -7.31
C CYS A 674 12.32 20.72 -6.98
N ASP A 675 12.45 19.60 -7.68
CA ASP A 675 13.48 18.60 -7.45
C ASP A 675 14.09 18.15 -8.78
N ILE A 676 15.40 17.90 -8.77
CA ILE A 676 16.17 17.61 -9.97
C ILE A 676 15.84 16.21 -10.52
N ASP A 677 15.43 15.30 -9.64
CA ASP A 677 15.14 13.91 -9.97
C ASP A 677 13.64 13.70 -10.24
N SER A 678 12.76 14.28 -9.41
CA SER A 678 11.31 14.05 -9.52
C SER A 678 10.54 15.13 -10.30
N ASN A 679 10.84 16.42 -10.12
CA ASN A 679 10.06 17.52 -10.74
C ASN A 679 10.92 18.75 -11.09
N ARG A 680 11.30 18.85 -12.37
CA ARG A 680 12.17 19.93 -12.90
C ARG A 680 11.45 21.21 -13.32
N GLU A 681 10.11 21.26 -13.29
CA GLU A 681 9.36 22.44 -13.75
C GLU A 681 9.48 23.60 -12.74
N CYS A 682 9.58 23.29 -11.45
CA CYS A 682 9.80 24.27 -10.38
C CYS A 682 8.81 25.46 -10.45
N PHE A 683 7.51 25.18 -10.62
CA PHE A 683 6.47 26.18 -10.92
C PHE A 683 6.51 27.41 -9.99
N TYR A 684 6.69 27.20 -8.69
CA TYR A 684 6.73 28.27 -7.68
C TYR A 684 8.09 28.96 -7.54
N ASN A 685 9.14 28.44 -8.18
CA ASN A 685 10.53 28.87 -8.04
C ASN A 685 11.20 28.91 -9.42
N ARG A 686 10.63 29.69 -10.35
CA ARG A 686 11.13 29.78 -11.73
C ARG A 686 12.62 30.15 -11.76
N GLY A 687 13.41 29.39 -12.51
CA GLY A 687 14.85 29.56 -12.62
C GLY A 687 15.67 28.69 -11.65
N ALA A 688 15.02 28.06 -10.67
CA ALA A 688 15.65 27.04 -9.83
C ALA A 688 15.83 25.72 -10.60
N VAL A 689 16.88 24.97 -10.24
CA VAL A 689 17.10 23.59 -10.70
C VAL A 689 16.74 22.60 -9.60
N HIS A 690 16.91 22.97 -8.33
CA HIS A 690 16.58 22.13 -7.18
C HIS A 690 16.30 23.01 -5.97
N CYS A 691 15.29 22.63 -5.18
CA CYS A 691 15.03 23.20 -3.88
C CYS A 691 15.09 22.12 -2.79
N VAL A 692 15.60 22.51 -1.63
CA VAL A 692 15.50 21.73 -0.40
C VAL A 692 14.61 22.48 0.60
N ARG A 693 14.03 21.74 1.52
CA ARG A 693 13.30 22.28 2.68
C ARG A 693 13.80 21.67 3.97
N SER A 694 13.59 22.34 5.10
CA SER A 694 13.88 21.76 6.41
C SER A 694 13.16 20.43 6.58
N GLY A 695 13.84 19.41 7.11
CA GLY A 695 13.28 18.07 7.26
C GLY A 695 12.27 17.94 8.40
N ALA A 696 12.37 18.82 9.39
CA ALA A 696 11.46 18.89 10.53
C ALA A 696 11.02 20.34 10.79
N PRO A 697 9.84 20.55 11.39
CA PRO A 697 9.39 21.87 11.83
C PRO A 697 10.33 22.46 12.90
N SER A 698 10.42 23.80 12.94
CA SER A 698 11.02 24.52 14.07
C SER A 698 10.19 24.36 15.35
N LEU A 699 10.67 24.90 16.48
CA LEU A 699 9.98 24.87 17.78
C LEU A 699 8.58 25.52 17.76
N GLU A 700 8.28 26.36 16.77
CA GLU A 700 6.97 27.00 16.57
C GLU A 700 6.25 26.49 15.32
N GLY A 701 6.76 25.44 14.68
CA GLY A 701 6.12 24.83 13.51
C GLY A 701 6.48 25.43 12.17
N SER A 702 7.56 26.22 12.04
CA SER A 702 7.97 26.86 10.79
C SER A 702 8.95 26.03 9.97
N GLU A 703 9.09 26.36 8.67
CA GLU A 703 10.00 25.67 7.75
C GLU A 703 10.85 26.65 6.94
N GLN A 704 12.01 26.19 6.48
CA GLN A 704 12.86 26.94 5.54
C GLN A 704 12.85 26.24 4.18
N GLN A 705 12.63 26.99 3.09
CA GLN A 705 12.81 26.51 1.71
C GLN A 705 14.03 27.22 1.08
N CYS A 706 14.98 26.45 0.56
CA CYS A 706 16.22 26.91 -0.06
C CYS A 706 16.28 26.41 -1.51
N CYS A 707 16.27 27.32 -2.48
CA CYS A 707 16.25 27.03 -3.90
C CYS A 707 17.55 27.47 -4.56
N TYR A 708 18.05 26.66 -5.49
CA TYR A 708 19.33 26.86 -6.14
C TYR A 708 19.16 27.03 -7.64
N ASP A 709 19.89 27.97 -8.22
CA ASP A 709 19.85 28.27 -9.65
C ASP A 709 20.65 27.26 -10.49
N LYS A 710 20.76 27.54 -11.80
CA LYS A 710 21.54 26.71 -12.74
C LYS A 710 23.04 26.68 -12.46
N ASN A 711 23.56 27.65 -11.71
CA ASN A 711 24.95 27.71 -11.28
C ASN A 711 25.14 27.07 -9.90
N HIS A 712 24.08 26.45 -9.34
CA HIS A 712 24.07 25.80 -8.04
C HIS A 712 24.25 26.76 -6.85
N PHE A 713 23.94 28.04 -7.03
CA PHE A 713 23.97 29.06 -5.98
C PHE A 713 22.58 29.35 -5.45
N LEU A 714 22.52 29.70 -4.16
CA LEU A 714 21.29 30.02 -3.46
C LEU A 714 20.59 31.22 -4.12
N MET A 715 19.34 31.02 -4.54
CA MET A 715 18.48 32.09 -5.02
C MET A 715 17.93 32.86 -3.82
N LEU A 716 18.25 34.14 -3.70
CA LEU A 716 17.76 34.99 -2.61
C LEU A 716 16.39 35.58 -2.96
N SER A 717 15.46 35.57 -2.00
CA SER A 717 14.15 36.23 -2.15
C SER A 717 14.23 37.75 -2.11
N TYR A 718 15.39 38.31 -1.77
CA TYR A 718 15.65 39.75 -1.86
C TYR A 718 15.82 40.23 -3.30
N ASP A 719 16.46 39.42 -4.15
CA ASP A 719 16.80 39.80 -5.52
C ASP A 719 15.66 39.48 -6.51
N GLN A 720 14.84 38.48 -6.18
CA GLN A 720 13.79 38.00 -7.07
C GLN A 720 12.64 37.33 -6.32
N GLN A 721 11.44 37.48 -6.88
CA GLN A 721 10.21 36.86 -6.37
C GLN A 721 10.23 35.31 -6.34
N TRP A 722 11.13 34.68 -7.09
CA TRP A 722 11.25 33.22 -7.22
C TRP A 722 12.28 32.61 -6.25
N GLY A 723 12.89 33.43 -5.40
CA GLY A 723 13.95 33.00 -4.49
C GLY A 723 13.49 32.12 -3.32
N SER A 724 14.48 31.69 -2.56
CA SER A 724 14.35 30.93 -1.30
C SER A 724 13.54 31.71 -0.27
N ARG A 725 12.67 31.02 0.47
CA ARG A 725 11.74 31.67 1.40
C ARG A 725 11.53 30.86 2.68
N PRO A 726 11.59 31.51 3.86
CA PRO A 726 11.06 30.91 5.08
C PRO A 726 9.53 30.84 4.97
N ARG A 727 8.92 29.83 5.58
CA ARG A 727 7.48 29.59 5.62
C ARG A 727 7.02 29.43 7.07
N ARG A 728 5.88 30.00 7.40
CA ARG A 728 5.37 30.08 8.77
C ARG A 728 4.95 28.72 9.29
N SER A 729 4.33 27.92 8.45
CA SER A 729 3.91 26.56 8.80
C SER A 729 4.68 25.54 7.97
N HIS A 730 5.17 24.51 8.64
CA HIS A 730 5.79 23.36 8.02
C HIS A 730 4.73 22.52 7.29
N ASN A 731 5.09 21.89 6.18
CA ASN A 731 4.15 21.05 5.43
C ASN A 731 3.68 19.83 6.24
N LEU A 732 4.52 19.34 7.15
CA LEU A 732 4.16 18.30 8.12
C LEU A 732 3.35 18.85 9.32
N GLY A 733 3.09 20.15 9.42
CA GLY A 733 2.42 20.71 10.60
C GLY A 733 3.28 20.66 11.87
N PHE A 734 2.63 20.85 13.02
CA PHE A 734 3.27 20.86 14.33
C PHE A 734 2.27 20.46 15.42
N ILE A 735 2.69 19.71 16.45
CA ILE A 735 1.78 19.24 17.50
C ILE A 735 1.48 20.39 18.49
N PRO A 736 0.23 20.56 18.98
CA PRO A 736 -0.99 19.84 18.61
C PRO A 736 -1.56 20.33 17.28
N TRP A 737 -1.95 19.39 16.43
CA TRP A 737 -2.35 19.66 15.05
C TRP A 737 -3.74 20.29 14.89
N ASN A 738 -4.57 20.30 15.93
CA ASN A 738 -5.93 20.83 15.91
C ASN A 738 -6.02 22.35 16.14
N GLU A 739 -4.88 23.03 16.18
CA GLU A 739 -4.78 24.48 16.34
C GLU A 739 -4.48 25.15 15.00
N ALA A 740 -4.89 26.41 14.87
CA ALA A 740 -4.48 27.26 13.75
C ALA A 740 -2.94 27.33 13.65
N ASN A 741 -2.42 27.49 12.43
CA ASN A 741 -0.99 27.52 12.07
C ASN A 741 -0.25 26.16 12.16
N LYS A 742 -0.91 25.09 12.63
CA LYS A 742 -0.27 23.82 12.97
C LYS A 742 -0.76 22.61 12.17
N VAL A 743 -1.78 22.78 11.35
CA VAL A 743 -2.42 21.70 10.59
C VAL A 743 -1.56 21.33 9.38
N PRO A 744 -1.20 20.05 9.21
CA PRO A 744 -0.32 19.58 8.15
C PRO A 744 -0.84 19.95 6.76
N THR A 745 0.04 20.51 5.92
CA THR A 745 -0.21 21.07 4.58
C THR A 745 -1.22 22.23 4.53
N LEU A 746 -2.33 22.16 5.27
CA LEU A 746 -3.39 23.15 5.24
C LEU A 746 -2.93 24.49 5.81
N SER A 747 -2.32 24.52 7.00
CA SER A 747 -1.80 25.77 7.57
C SER A 747 -0.75 26.42 6.67
N GLN A 748 0.14 25.63 6.07
CA GLN A 748 1.12 26.13 5.12
C GLN A 748 0.45 26.78 3.90
N TRP A 749 -0.58 26.15 3.35
CA TRP A 749 -1.31 26.73 2.23
C TRP A 749 -2.00 28.04 2.61
N PHE A 750 -2.61 28.09 3.79
CA PHE A 750 -3.28 29.28 4.32
C PHE A 750 -2.30 30.45 4.57
N HIS A 751 -1.17 30.20 5.25
CA HIS A 751 -0.24 31.25 5.70
C HIS A 751 0.86 31.61 4.70
N ASP A 752 1.22 30.70 3.79
CA ASP A 752 2.40 30.86 2.92
C ASP A 752 2.08 30.80 1.43
N MET A 753 1.36 29.77 0.97
CA MET A 753 1.14 29.57 -0.48
C MET A 753 0.11 30.53 -1.06
N ILE A 754 -1.04 30.70 -0.42
CA ILE A 754 -2.11 31.57 -0.93
C ILE A 754 -1.76 33.04 -0.93
N PRO A 755 -1.07 33.57 0.08
CA PRO A 755 -0.53 34.92 0.00
C PRO A 755 0.39 35.10 -1.21
N PHE A 756 1.16 34.08 -1.62
CA PHE A 756 1.98 34.15 -2.84
C PHE A 756 1.10 34.29 -4.09
N TYR A 757 -0.01 33.56 -4.19
CA TYR A 757 -0.98 33.76 -5.27
C TYR A 757 -1.56 35.18 -5.29
N MET A 758 -2.10 35.65 -4.16
CA MET A 758 -2.77 36.95 -4.09
C MET A 758 -1.84 38.13 -4.37
N CYS A 759 -0.64 38.09 -3.79
CA CYS A 759 0.30 39.21 -3.87
C CYS A 759 1.21 39.18 -5.10
N CYS A 760 1.64 38.00 -5.56
CA CYS A 760 2.69 37.87 -6.57
C CYS A 760 2.18 37.34 -7.92
N LEU A 761 1.36 36.29 -7.92
CA LEU A 761 0.84 35.73 -9.18
C LEU A 761 -0.34 36.52 -9.75
N PHE A 762 -1.28 36.97 -8.91
CA PHE A 762 -2.50 37.67 -9.34
C PHE A 762 -2.40 39.20 -9.27
N GLY A 763 -1.38 39.72 -8.58
CA GLY A 763 -1.10 41.14 -8.49
C GLY A 763 -0.67 41.70 -9.84
N LYS A 764 -1.13 42.91 -10.21
CA LYS A 764 -0.65 43.58 -11.41
C LYS A 764 0.75 44.15 -11.16
N MET A 765 1.72 43.70 -11.96
CA MET A 765 3.11 44.16 -11.99
C MET A 765 3.28 45.61 -12.51
N SER A 766 2.19 46.36 -12.69
CA SER A 766 2.18 47.72 -13.24
C SER A 766 2.40 48.83 -12.20
N ASN A 767 2.39 48.51 -10.91
CA ASN A 767 2.82 49.45 -9.87
C ASN A 767 4.19 49.02 -9.35
N LEU A 768 5.18 49.91 -9.36
CA LEU A 768 6.48 49.70 -8.70
C LEU A 768 6.35 49.30 -7.21
N SER A 769 5.18 49.50 -6.60
CA SER A 769 4.86 49.00 -5.26
C SER A 769 4.60 47.50 -5.19
N ALA A 770 4.11 46.85 -6.26
CA ALA A 770 3.76 45.43 -6.30
C ALA A 770 4.98 44.51 -6.40
N ALA A 771 5.98 44.90 -7.21
CA ALA A 771 7.29 44.24 -7.24
C ALA A 771 7.99 44.38 -5.87
N ARG A 772 7.97 45.60 -5.30
CA ARG A 772 8.38 45.82 -3.90
C ARG A 772 7.50 45.07 -2.90
N GLN A 773 6.25 44.71 -3.20
CA GLN A 773 5.38 43.98 -2.27
C GLN A 773 5.75 42.50 -2.21
N CYS A 774 6.15 41.90 -3.34
CA CYS A 774 6.75 40.57 -3.37
C CYS A 774 8.16 40.56 -2.75
N ASP A 775 8.98 41.57 -3.02
CA ASP A 775 10.31 41.74 -2.39
C ASP A 775 10.21 42.13 -0.89
N SER A 776 9.13 42.81 -0.49
CA SER A 776 8.88 43.23 0.91
C SER A 776 8.33 42.12 1.80
N LYS A 777 7.87 41.01 1.20
CA LYS A 777 7.59 39.78 1.94
C LYS A 777 8.89 39.15 2.45
N GLY A 778 9.98 39.29 1.69
CA GLY A 778 11.33 39.07 2.19
C GLY A 778 11.65 40.02 3.36
N ASP A 779 11.22 41.29 3.28
CA ASP A 779 11.51 42.38 4.25
C ASP A 779 10.92 42.28 5.66
N ARG A 780 9.92 41.43 5.89
CA ARG A 780 9.39 41.22 7.25
C ARG A 780 9.69 39.86 7.83
N ARG A 781 9.98 38.87 6.97
CA ARG A 781 10.69 37.66 7.36
C ARG A 781 12.22 37.89 7.41
N ARG A 782 12.69 39.12 7.18
CA ARG A 782 14.11 39.57 7.12
C ARG A 782 14.84 39.54 8.47
N THR A 783 14.16 39.52 9.60
CA THR A 783 14.78 39.54 10.94
C THR A 783 15.56 38.29 11.31
N ALA A 784 15.63 37.28 10.44
CA ALA A 784 16.54 36.14 10.60
C ALA A 784 17.96 36.40 10.09
N TRP A 785 18.13 37.34 9.15
CA TRP A 785 19.38 37.49 8.41
C TRP A 785 20.20 38.72 8.83
N LEU A 786 19.66 39.58 9.72
CA LEU A 786 20.26 40.89 10.02
C LEU A 786 20.37 41.26 11.50
N ILE A 787 20.12 40.36 12.46
CA ILE A 787 20.37 40.69 13.89
C ILE A 787 21.80 40.25 14.28
N SER A 788 22.78 41.02 13.82
CA SER A 788 24.10 41.11 14.45
C SER A 788 24.87 42.38 14.04
N LEU A 789 24.19 43.52 13.94
CA LEU A 789 24.87 44.82 13.90
C LEU A 789 24.34 45.72 15.03
N PRO A 790 25.15 46.05 16.06
CA PRO A 790 24.77 47.06 17.04
C PRO A 790 24.71 48.41 16.33
N MET A 791 23.55 49.08 16.42
CA MET A 791 23.40 50.47 15.99
C MET A 791 24.36 51.34 16.81
N SER A 792 25.42 51.83 16.19
CA SER A 792 26.20 52.94 16.71
C SER A 792 25.35 54.23 16.67
N PRO A 793 25.32 55.04 17.74
CA PRO A 793 24.55 56.27 17.76
C PRO A 793 25.24 57.35 16.91
N PRO A 794 24.48 58.32 16.34
CA PRO A 794 25.05 59.39 15.53
C PRO A 794 25.81 60.37 16.42
N LEU A 795 27.04 60.68 15.99
CA LEU A 795 27.87 61.76 16.53
C LEU A 795 27.20 63.12 16.26
N SER A 796 26.91 63.86 17.32
CA SER A 796 26.75 65.31 17.27
C SER A 796 27.55 65.98 18.39
N ALA A 797 28.69 66.55 17.98
CA ALA A 797 29.23 67.86 18.32
C ALA A 797 29.37 68.37 19.78
N THR A 798 30.48 69.08 19.95
CA THR A 798 30.84 70.16 20.91
C THR A 798 31.52 69.80 22.24
N HIS A 799 32.78 70.27 22.32
CA HIS A 799 33.50 70.89 23.46
C HIS A 799 32.75 70.88 24.80
N THR A 800 33.30 70.37 25.89
CA THR A 800 34.58 70.75 26.54
C THR A 800 35.10 69.62 27.43
#